data_AF-A0A2E0VTC6-F1
#
_entry.id   AF-A0A2E0VTC6-F1
#
_cell.length_a   1.000
_cell.length_b   1.000
_cell.length_c   1.000
_cell.angle_alpha   90.00
_cell.angle_beta   90.00
_cell.angle_gamma   90.00
#
_symmetry.space_group_name_H-M   'P 1'
#
loop_
_entity.id
_entity.type
_entity.pdbx_description
1 polymer ?
#
loop_
_entity_poly.entity_id
_entity_poly.type
_entity_poly.pdbx_seq_one_letter_code
_entity_poly.pdbx_strand_id
1 'polypeptide(L)'
;MLRAPARTNTNEQMACLRFIGSADLRWMFPIVLFLNIIPLAAQQAFTYKAVVQNKETGVVSNQPGIFRASIFEENLNGYPAYAEMQQAWTDDCGVATLKVGAGTKITGDLMQVDWTKQCYLVVEYAPDQEGPFSPIVVNEITAVPVALYAASSASSATPGCSAFGVCVKDFGALGDGSTDDTPAFEDALDSAALHGHRVIVPAGIYKITSTLVVPDGVMIVGEGAGSTPLGTPLDGSQIKYNGVGAAIKLSCHNCGLRDLVIADMTVGENESDGVHLLADNRLSESIRIENLLITNFTGGTAFKMEAKNGGGLYYGSFYDLRIRHAKRGIHISQDATSAVNSNSFVHGVISGGGFEYGVLVEGGNNNTFYGTVIEPPQSTAGHFVVNSGEVKGIEIRIEGTSQPATVPLVSFAAATRHSELSGTYGGGLTIDQGANYLNLRSGKALDHKPDSDNLLQNATFHGFDGSSLPYWELIGTGVTASILPPELSEEHRVLKLTIPAGVVADLRPSTLFVPKLMGLPEYGTINFGAFVKIATPGIAYTRYNSATGITASTPHPGDNKWHFIGMSMTTGPSPDPRVEVNNTTGAPLEVFVTMPTLNFGPSFPSAAPRPILTSGGILTGTLSQGMVEVSPSGPFITLPKDGNIFVINGTPTITRINYLLADRFPKGTVIHLLFNSSGANVTSSAYISLKSGFTSTSNSSLTLVSNGDGTWRELNRNL
;
A
#
# COMPACT_ATOMS: atom_id res chain seq x y z
N MET A 1 45.64 -30.19 13.41
CA MET A 1 45.55 -29.59 14.76
C MET A 1 44.27 -28.75 14.81
N LEU A 2 43.50 -28.53 15.88
CA LEU A 2 43.28 -29.12 17.23
C LEU A 2 42.01 -28.40 17.77
N ARG A 3 41.08 -28.95 18.58
CA ARG A 3 40.76 -30.32 19.06
C ARG A 3 39.30 -30.30 19.61
N ALA A 4 38.58 -31.43 19.60
CA ALA A 4 37.30 -31.57 20.35
C ALA A 4 37.54 -31.70 21.87
N PRO A 5 36.52 -31.44 22.73
CA PRO A 5 35.61 -32.51 23.19
C PRO A 5 34.12 -32.09 23.24
N ALA A 6 33.06 -32.93 23.20
CA ALA A 6 32.82 -34.35 23.48
C ALA A 6 32.33 -34.69 24.93
N ARG A 7 31.09 -35.21 25.04
CA ARG A 7 30.48 -36.04 26.13
C ARG A 7 29.01 -36.36 25.77
N THR A 8 28.38 -37.51 26.06
CA THR A 8 28.83 -38.91 26.32
C THR A 8 27.60 -39.84 26.26
N ASN A 9 27.79 -41.08 25.76
CA ASN A 9 27.24 -42.43 26.12
C ASN A 9 25.84 -42.53 26.80
N THR A 10 25.02 -43.57 26.58
CA THR A 10 25.21 -45.05 26.44
C THR A 10 24.08 -45.66 25.59
N ASN A 11 24.02 -46.90 25.06
CA ASN A 11 24.87 -48.11 24.85
C ASN A 11 24.07 -49.03 23.87
N GLU A 12 24.44 -50.23 23.38
CA GLU A 12 25.63 -51.12 23.43
C GLU A 12 25.71 -51.89 22.06
N GLN A 13 26.84 -52.47 21.64
CA GLN A 13 27.19 -53.92 21.66
C GLN A 13 26.04 -54.93 21.44
N MET A 14 26.16 -56.02 20.65
CA MET A 14 27.30 -56.70 19.97
C MET A 14 26.97 -56.90 18.47
N ALA A 15 27.87 -56.88 17.48
CA ALA A 15 28.96 -57.83 17.15
C ALA A 15 28.50 -59.32 17.07
N CYS A 16 28.88 -60.13 16.07
CA CYS A 16 29.56 -59.91 14.78
C CYS A 16 29.45 -61.21 13.92
N LEU A 17 29.39 -61.13 12.58
CA LEU A 17 29.86 -62.22 11.71
C LEU A 17 30.33 -61.71 10.33
N ARG A 18 31.41 -62.30 9.80
CA ARG A 18 31.96 -62.05 8.45
C ARG A 18 32.33 -63.38 7.79
N PHE A 19 31.83 -63.63 6.59
CA PHE A 19 32.52 -64.32 5.49
C PHE A 19 31.98 -63.67 4.20
N ILE A 20 32.80 -63.02 3.36
CA ILE A 20 33.67 -63.62 2.33
C ILE A 20 32.85 -64.56 1.43
N GLY A 21 32.76 -64.23 0.15
CA GLY A 21 32.02 -65.02 -0.84
C GLY A 21 32.82 -65.28 -2.11
N SER A 22 32.28 -66.17 -2.93
CA SER A 22 32.69 -66.45 -4.32
C SER A 22 31.48 -66.94 -5.10
N ALA A 23 31.59 -66.96 -6.43
CA ALA A 23 30.61 -67.42 -7.43
C ALA A 23 29.84 -68.71 -7.03
N ASP A 24 28.60 -68.96 -7.51
CA ASP A 24 28.25 -68.82 -8.93
C ASP A 24 26.79 -68.48 -9.28
N LEU A 25 26.56 -68.33 -10.59
CA LEU A 25 25.45 -67.62 -11.22
C LEU A 25 24.27 -68.51 -11.66
N ARG A 26 23.02 -68.12 -11.34
CA ARG A 26 21.87 -67.88 -12.28
C ARG A 26 20.48 -67.96 -11.62
N TRP A 27 19.52 -67.20 -12.20
CA TRP A 27 18.06 -67.29 -12.05
C TRP A 27 17.41 -67.01 -10.66
N MET A 28 17.40 -65.73 -10.24
CA MET A 28 16.28 -65.18 -9.46
C MET A 28 15.88 -63.81 -10.02
N PHE A 29 14.57 -63.55 -10.12
CA PHE A 29 14.04 -62.22 -10.46
C PHE A 29 14.25 -61.26 -9.27
N PRO A 30 14.42 -59.95 -9.51
CA PRO A 30 14.50 -58.97 -8.42
C PRO A 30 13.13 -58.85 -7.74
N ILE A 31 13.05 -59.31 -6.48
CA ILE A 31 11.92 -59.02 -5.61
C ILE A 31 11.99 -57.53 -5.26
N VAL A 32 11.19 -56.72 -5.95
CA VAL A 32 10.95 -55.32 -5.58
C VAL A 32 10.17 -55.34 -4.26
N LEU A 33 10.86 -55.14 -3.15
CA LEU A 33 10.24 -55.02 -1.83
C LEU A 33 9.51 -53.68 -1.75
N PHE A 34 8.27 -53.65 -2.25
CA PHE A 34 7.35 -52.54 -2.00
C PHE A 34 7.10 -52.44 -0.50
N LEU A 35 7.77 -51.48 0.15
CA LEU A 35 7.40 -51.03 1.48
C LEU A 35 6.10 -50.24 1.36
N ASN A 36 4.98 -50.97 1.28
CA ASN A 36 3.65 -50.40 1.41
C ASN A 36 3.48 -49.91 2.85
N ILE A 37 3.93 -48.69 3.10
CA ILE A 37 3.47 -47.89 4.23
C ILE A 37 2.01 -47.55 3.93
N ILE A 38 1.12 -48.50 4.20
CA ILE A 38 -0.32 -48.25 4.22
C ILE A 38 -0.53 -47.19 5.30
N PRO A 39 -1.03 -45.99 4.99
CA PRO A 39 -1.38 -45.03 6.02
C PRO A 39 -2.47 -45.69 6.87
N LEU A 40 -2.24 -45.78 8.19
CA LEU A 40 -3.21 -46.36 9.12
C LEU A 40 -4.38 -45.38 9.32
N ALA A 41 -5.21 -45.25 8.28
CA ALA A 41 -6.53 -44.66 8.41
C ALA A 41 -7.29 -45.42 9.49
N ALA A 42 -7.94 -44.69 10.40
CA ALA A 42 -8.77 -45.29 11.43
C ALA A 42 -10.02 -45.90 10.77
N GLN A 43 -9.93 -47.18 10.40
CA GLN A 43 -11.00 -47.90 9.70
C GLN A 43 -12.28 -47.86 10.55
N GLN A 44 -13.28 -47.13 10.06
CA GLN A 44 -14.49 -46.83 10.80
C GLN A 44 -15.35 -48.09 10.88
N ALA A 45 -15.35 -48.71 12.05
CA ALA A 45 -16.07 -49.95 12.31
C ALA A 45 -16.84 -49.87 13.63
N PHE A 46 -18.02 -50.47 13.67
CA PHE A 46 -18.85 -50.57 14.87
C PHE A 46 -18.90 -51.99 15.40
N THR A 47 -19.07 -52.12 16.72
CA THR A 47 -19.12 -53.45 17.37
C THR A 47 -20.56 -53.96 17.40
N TYR A 48 -20.77 -55.18 16.88
CA TYR A 48 -22.04 -55.88 16.92
C TYR A 48 -21.87 -57.23 17.63
N LYS A 49 -22.89 -57.69 18.37
CA LYS A 49 -22.88 -59.00 19.03
C LYS A 49 -23.94 -59.91 18.41
N ALA A 50 -23.50 -60.95 17.71
CA ALA A 50 -24.35 -61.99 17.15
C ALA A 50 -24.41 -63.17 18.13
N VAL A 51 -25.60 -63.74 18.37
CA VAL A 51 -25.74 -64.99 19.12
C VAL A 51 -25.93 -66.13 18.13
N VAL A 52 -25.05 -67.13 18.13
CA VAL A 52 -25.09 -68.26 17.21
C VAL A 52 -25.71 -69.48 17.90
N GLN A 53 -26.80 -69.97 17.33
CA GLN A 53 -27.51 -71.15 17.79
C GLN A 53 -27.80 -72.09 16.62
N ASN A 54 -27.50 -73.37 16.82
CA ASN A 54 -27.95 -74.45 15.96
C ASN A 54 -29.30 -74.96 16.51
N LYS A 55 -30.29 -75.11 15.64
CA LYS A 55 -31.66 -75.53 15.98
C LYS A 55 -31.74 -76.96 16.54
N GLU A 56 -30.72 -77.78 16.29
CA GLU A 56 -30.66 -79.20 16.68
C GLU A 56 -29.72 -79.45 17.88
N THR A 57 -28.62 -78.70 18.01
CA THR A 57 -27.61 -78.89 19.06
C THR A 57 -27.55 -77.77 20.10
N GLY A 58 -28.29 -76.67 19.91
CA GLY A 58 -28.33 -75.54 20.84
C GLY A 58 -27.25 -74.48 20.57
N VAL A 59 -26.71 -73.91 21.64
CA VAL A 59 -25.74 -72.80 21.58
C VAL A 59 -24.42 -73.26 20.94
N VAL A 60 -23.93 -72.55 19.92
CA VAL A 60 -22.66 -72.87 19.25
C VAL A 60 -21.52 -72.17 19.99
N SER A 61 -21.01 -72.77 21.06
CA SER A 61 -19.99 -72.17 21.93
C SER A 61 -18.55 -72.53 21.55
N ASN A 62 -17.64 -71.57 21.76
CA ASN A 62 -16.19 -71.69 21.53
C ASN A 62 -15.80 -72.24 20.15
N GLN A 63 -16.56 -71.91 19.09
CA GLN A 63 -16.23 -72.28 17.71
C GLN A 63 -15.79 -71.06 16.89
N PRO A 64 -14.85 -71.22 15.95
CA PRO A 64 -14.64 -70.25 14.89
C PRO A 64 -15.79 -70.35 13.87
N GLY A 65 -16.13 -69.23 13.23
CA GLY A 65 -17.03 -69.20 12.09
C GLY A 65 -16.86 -67.97 11.23
N ILE A 66 -17.46 -68.00 10.04
CA ILE A 66 -17.46 -66.91 9.08
C ILE A 66 -18.79 -66.19 9.17
N PHE A 67 -18.73 -64.89 9.39
CA PHE A 67 -19.88 -64.02 9.48
C PHE A 67 -19.91 -63.10 8.27
N ARG A 68 -21.02 -63.10 7.54
CA ARG A 68 -21.33 -62.06 6.54
C ARG A 68 -22.19 -61.00 7.22
N ALA A 69 -21.75 -59.75 7.18
CA ALA A 69 -22.51 -58.60 7.62
C ALA A 69 -22.87 -57.75 6.39
N SER A 70 -24.17 -57.52 6.19
CA SER A 70 -24.71 -56.78 5.05
C SER A 70 -25.65 -55.67 5.54
N ILE A 71 -25.53 -54.47 4.96
CA ILE A 71 -26.37 -53.32 5.27
C ILE A 71 -27.24 -52.97 4.07
N PHE A 72 -28.54 -52.85 4.30
CA PHE A 72 -29.54 -52.48 3.30
C PHE A 72 -30.17 -51.14 3.66
N GLU A 73 -30.36 -50.28 2.66
CA GLU A 73 -31.13 -49.04 2.75
C GLU A 73 -32.55 -49.29 2.26
N GLU A 74 -33.56 -48.81 3.01
CA GLU A 74 -35.00 -48.79 2.69
C GLU A 74 -35.70 -50.16 2.52
N ASN A 75 -35.06 -51.16 1.90
CA ASN A 75 -35.67 -52.42 1.51
C ASN A 75 -34.68 -53.59 1.54
N LEU A 76 -35.00 -54.63 2.33
CA LEU A 76 -34.24 -55.87 2.46
C LEU A 76 -34.20 -56.74 1.19
N ASN A 77 -35.06 -56.47 0.20
CA ASN A 77 -35.15 -57.24 -1.06
C ASN A 77 -34.28 -56.65 -2.19
N GLY A 78 -33.45 -55.65 -1.90
CA GLY A 78 -32.53 -55.02 -2.86
C GLY A 78 -31.14 -55.67 -2.91
N TYR A 79 -30.17 -54.94 -3.46
CA TYR A 79 -28.75 -55.20 -3.22
C TYR A 79 -28.31 -54.45 -1.95
N PRO A 80 -27.40 -55.00 -1.12
CA PRO A 80 -26.89 -54.30 0.05
C PRO A 80 -26.00 -53.11 -0.36
N ALA A 81 -26.19 -51.97 0.30
CA ALA A 81 -25.38 -50.76 0.13
C ALA A 81 -23.93 -50.95 0.62
N TYR A 82 -23.72 -51.90 1.54
CA TYR A 82 -22.41 -52.36 1.98
C TYR A 82 -22.49 -53.82 2.44
N ALA A 83 -21.47 -54.64 2.14
CA ALA A 83 -21.31 -55.95 2.76
C ALA A 83 -19.85 -56.38 2.91
N GLU A 84 -19.56 -57.17 3.94
CA GLU A 84 -18.24 -57.70 4.30
C GLU A 84 -18.33 -59.13 4.84
N MET A 85 -17.19 -59.84 4.86
CA MET A 85 -17.00 -61.08 5.61
C MET A 85 -15.93 -60.91 6.68
N GLN A 86 -16.15 -61.46 7.87
CA GLN A 86 -15.12 -61.57 8.91
C GLN A 86 -15.16 -62.93 9.61
N GLN A 87 -14.00 -63.41 10.05
CA GLN A 87 -13.90 -64.56 10.93
C GLN A 87 -13.96 -64.10 12.39
N ALA A 88 -14.81 -64.74 13.18
CA ALA A 88 -14.91 -64.51 14.62
C ALA A 88 -15.10 -65.83 15.37
N TRP A 89 -14.77 -65.83 16.66
CA TRP A 89 -15.07 -66.91 17.58
C TRP A 89 -16.33 -66.57 18.38
N THR A 90 -17.14 -67.58 18.68
CA THR A 90 -18.17 -67.50 19.70
C THR A 90 -17.59 -67.74 21.09
N ASP A 91 -18.16 -67.11 22.13
CA ASP A 91 -17.82 -67.39 23.52
C ASP A 91 -18.56 -68.62 24.10
N ASP A 92 -18.41 -68.89 25.40
CA ASP A 92 -19.13 -69.94 26.14
C ASP A 92 -20.66 -69.84 26.01
N CYS A 93 -21.19 -68.64 25.76
CA CYS A 93 -22.61 -68.35 25.57
C CYS A 93 -23.03 -68.29 24.09
N GLY A 94 -22.14 -68.66 23.16
CA GLY A 94 -22.38 -68.64 21.72
C GLY A 94 -22.38 -67.25 21.10
N VAL A 95 -21.86 -66.23 21.80
CA VAL A 95 -21.86 -64.85 21.33
C VAL A 95 -20.59 -64.54 20.56
N ALA A 96 -20.72 -64.23 19.27
CA ALA A 96 -19.63 -63.69 18.46
C ALA A 96 -19.65 -62.16 18.51
N THR A 97 -18.50 -61.55 18.77
CA THR A 97 -18.35 -60.08 18.76
C THR A 97 -17.69 -59.65 17.45
N LEU A 98 -18.50 -59.09 16.55
CA LEU A 98 -18.12 -58.65 15.21
C LEU A 98 -17.72 -57.17 15.22
N LYS A 99 -16.82 -56.78 14.33
CA LYS A 99 -16.49 -55.37 14.03
C LYS A 99 -16.92 -55.03 12.61
N VAL A 100 -18.18 -54.63 12.43
CA VAL A 100 -18.74 -54.32 11.10
C VAL A 100 -18.09 -53.06 10.57
N GLY A 101 -17.44 -53.15 9.41
CA GLY A 101 -16.56 -52.13 8.84
C GLY A 101 -15.08 -52.53 8.81
N ALA A 102 -14.68 -53.58 9.53
CA ALA A 102 -13.30 -54.07 9.65
C ALA A 102 -13.05 -55.44 8.97
N GLY A 103 -14.06 -56.02 8.32
CA GLY A 103 -13.94 -57.27 7.58
C GLY A 103 -13.40 -57.12 6.17
N THR A 104 -13.27 -58.25 5.47
CA THR A 104 -12.96 -58.30 4.04
C THR A 104 -14.19 -57.85 3.26
N LYS A 105 -14.13 -56.66 2.64
CA LYS A 105 -15.23 -56.06 1.87
C LYS A 105 -15.65 -56.95 0.69
N ILE A 106 -16.96 -57.21 0.57
CA ILE A 106 -17.59 -57.87 -0.60
C ILE A 106 -18.07 -56.82 -1.59
N THR A 107 -18.80 -55.80 -1.12
CA THR A 107 -19.44 -54.78 -1.97
C THR A 107 -19.67 -53.46 -1.24
N GLY A 108 -19.94 -52.40 -2.00
CA GLY A 108 -20.30 -51.07 -1.50
C GLY A 108 -19.15 -50.33 -0.82
N ASP A 109 -19.49 -49.34 0.01
CA ASP A 109 -18.58 -48.71 0.95
C ASP A 109 -19.34 -48.24 2.20
N LEU A 110 -18.83 -48.54 3.39
CA LEU A 110 -19.49 -48.18 4.65
C LEU A 110 -19.52 -46.65 4.88
N MET A 111 -18.63 -45.90 4.24
CA MET A 111 -18.62 -44.43 4.26
C MET A 111 -19.61 -43.81 3.27
N GLN A 112 -20.24 -44.60 2.39
CA GLN A 112 -21.23 -44.17 1.40
C GLN A 112 -22.65 -44.63 1.71
N VAL A 113 -22.87 -45.40 2.78
CA VAL A 113 -24.20 -45.76 3.26
C VAL A 113 -24.94 -44.50 3.73
N ASP A 114 -26.14 -44.27 3.21
CA ASP A 114 -26.97 -43.13 3.60
C ASP A 114 -27.74 -43.43 4.89
N TRP A 115 -27.08 -43.13 6.01
CA TRP A 115 -27.62 -43.24 7.36
C TRP A 115 -28.80 -42.29 7.69
N THR A 116 -29.26 -41.47 6.75
CA THR A 116 -30.51 -40.69 6.91
C THR A 116 -31.76 -41.51 6.56
N LYS A 117 -31.58 -42.61 5.82
CA LYS A 117 -32.63 -43.58 5.49
C LYS A 117 -32.81 -44.62 6.59
N GLN A 118 -33.86 -45.43 6.47
CA GLN A 118 -34.03 -46.62 7.30
C GLN A 118 -33.01 -47.69 6.89
N CYS A 119 -32.03 -47.95 7.75
CA CYS A 119 -30.97 -48.95 7.51
C CYS A 119 -31.23 -50.26 8.27
N TYR A 120 -30.96 -51.38 7.62
CA TYR A 120 -31.08 -52.72 8.21
C TYR A 120 -29.74 -53.45 8.19
N LEU A 121 -29.31 -54.01 9.32
CA LEU A 121 -28.17 -54.92 9.42
C LEU A 121 -28.67 -56.36 9.35
N VAL A 122 -28.17 -57.11 8.37
CA VAL A 122 -28.36 -58.55 8.25
C VAL A 122 -27.04 -59.25 8.61
N VAL A 123 -27.10 -60.21 9.53
CA VAL A 123 -25.94 -61.04 9.90
C VAL A 123 -26.24 -62.51 9.67
N GLU A 124 -25.36 -63.13 8.88
CA GLU A 124 -25.43 -64.52 8.45
C GLU A 124 -24.15 -65.27 8.87
N TYR A 125 -24.26 -66.59 9.06
CA TYR A 125 -23.16 -67.43 9.55
C TYR A 125 -22.94 -68.66 8.67
N ALA A 126 -21.67 -69.04 8.51
CA ALA A 126 -21.23 -70.33 8.02
C ALA A 126 -20.14 -70.90 8.96
N PRO A 127 -20.14 -72.21 9.27
CA PRO A 127 -19.14 -72.84 10.14
C PRO A 127 -17.79 -73.07 9.44
N ASP A 128 -17.75 -73.05 8.11
CA ASP A 128 -16.57 -73.25 7.27
C ASP A 128 -16.63 -72.34 6.02
N GLN A 129 -15.70 -72.50 5.07
CA GLN A 129 -15.61 -71.65 3.86
C GLN A 129 -16.60 -72.01 2.74
N GLU A 130 -17.31 -73.15 2.81
CA GLU A 130 -18.11 -73.68 1.69
C GLU A 130 -19.58 -73.97 2.05
N GLY A 131 -19.94 -73.95 3.33
CA GLY A 131 -21.31 -74.13 3.81
C GLY A 131 -22.27 -72.99 3.42
N PRO A 132 -23.58 -73.28 3.22
CA PRO A 132 -24.56 -72.25 2.90
C PRO A 132 -24.81 -71.33 4.11
N PHE A 133 -24.64 -70.03 3.89
CA PHE A 133 -24.96 -68.99 4.87
C PHE A 133 -26.42 -69.12 5.36
N SER A 134 -26.58 -69.28 6.67
CA SER A 134 -27.89 -69.25 7.32
C SER A 134 -28.14 -67.84 7.89
N PRO A 135 -29.28 -67.18 7.57
CA PRO A 135 -29.62 -65.90 8.16
C PRO A 135 -29.96 -66.07 9.64
N ILE A 136 -29.17 -65.48 10.53
CA ILE A 136 -29.42 -65.55 11.98
C ILE A 136 -30.35 -64.41 12.41
N VAL A 137 -30.00 -63.17 12.07
CA VAL A 137 -30.73 -61.98 12.53
C VAL A 137 -30.80 -60.90 11.44
N VAL A 138 -31.97 -60.30 11.31
CA VAL A 138 -32.19 -59.01 10.67
C VAL A 138 -32.54 -58.01 11.78
N ASN A 139 -31.78 -56.94 11.91
CA ASN A 139 -32.00 -55.87 12.88
C ASN A 139 -32.12 -54.52 12.17
N GLU A 140 -33.13 -53.73 12.53
CA GLU A 140 -33.21 -52.32 12.15
C GLU A 140 -32.18 -51.50 12.96
N ILE A 141 -31.41 -50.64 12.29
CA ILE A 141 -30.37 -49.83 12.93
C ILE A 141 -31.00 -48.52 13.41
N THR A 142 -31.76 -48.60 14.52
CA THR A 142 -32.48 -47.46 15.10
C THR A 142 -31.58 -46.39 15.74
N ALA A 143 -30.29 -46.69 15.95
CA ALA A 143 -29.27 -45.73 16.36
C ALA A 143 -27.89 -46.13 15.79
N VAL A 144 -27.47 -45.44 14.73
CA VAL A 144 -26.11 -45.54 14.18
C VAL A 144 -25.13 -44.91 15.18
N PRO A 145 -23.94 -45.50 15.44
CA PRO A 145 -22.93 -44.85 16.26
C PRO A 145 -22.55 -43.48 15.71
N VAL A 146 -22.62 -42.44 16.55
CA VAL A 146 -22.51 -41.03 16.15
C VAL A 146 -21.25 -40.72 15.32
N ALA A 147 -20.16 -41.47 15.51
CA ALA A 147 -18.93 -41.35 14.73
C ALA A 147 -19.08 -41.69 13.23
N LEU A 148 -20.01 -42.56 12.84
CA LEU A 148 -20.29 -42.91 11.43
C LEU A 148 -21.21 -41.88 10.78
N TYR A 149 -22.24 -41.40 11.49
CA TYR A 149 -23.09 -40.30 11.03
C TYR A 149 -22.29 -39.01 10.83
N ALA A 150 -21.37 -38.72 11.76
CA ALA A 150 -20.41 -37.61 11.63
C ALA A 150 -19.42 -37.78 10.46
N ALA A 151 -19.22 -39.02 9.97
CA ALA A 151 -18.35 -39.30 8.84
C ALA A 151 -19.08 -39.21 7.49
N SER A 152 -20.33 -39.66 7.39
CA SER A 152 -21.16 -39.43 6.19
C SER A 152 -21.54 -37.95 6.01
N SER A 153 -21.62 -37.17 7.10
CA SER A 153 -21.71 -35.71 7.05
C SER A 153 -20.35 -35.01 6.83
N ALA A 154 -19.25 -35.76 6.71
CA ALA A 154 -17.90 -35.23 6.44
C ALA A 154 -17.31 -35.70 5.10
N SER A 155 -17.77 -36.84 4.55
CA SER A 155 -17.42 -37.28 3.19
C SER A 155 -18.05 -36.40 2.10
N SER A 156 -19.12 -35.68 2.43
CA SER A 156 -19.67 -34.55 1.66
C SER A 156 -19.13 -33.18 2.11
N ALA A 157 -18.22 -33.13 3.09
CA ALA A 157 -17.76 -31.89 3.71
C ALA A 157 -16.25 -31.89 4.06
N THR A 158 -15.39 -31.88 3.04
CA THR A 158 -14.49 -30.70 2.95
C THR A 158 -15.41 -29.49 3.00
N PRO A 159 -15.30 -28.57 3.98
CA PRO A 159 -16.32 -27.54 4.20
C PRO A 159 -16.58 -26.82 2.89
N GLY A 160 -17.75 -27.08 2.30
CA GLY A 160 -18.02 -26.74 0.91
C GLY A 160 -17.87 -25.24 0.72
N CYS A 161 -17.46 -24.79 -0.46
CA CYS A 161 -17.40 -23.34 -0.68
C CYS A 161 -18.83 -22.71 -0.64
N SER A 162 -19.86 -23.56 -0.73
CA SER A 162 -21.26 -23.37 -0.34
C SER A 162 -21.50 -22.94 1.13
N ALA A 163 -20.61 -23.28 2.07
CA ALA A 163 -20.72 -22.90 3.47
C ALA A 163 -20.41 -21.41 3.73
N PHE A 164 -19.87 -20.71 2.73
CA PHE A 164 -19.46 -19.30 2.83
C PHE A 164 -20.18 -18.37 1.83
N GLY A 165 -20.98 -18.94 0.92
CA GLY A 165 -21.72 -18.25 -0.15
C GLY A 165 -22.20 -19.25 -1.20
N VAL A 166 -22.50 -18.79 -2.42
CA VAL A 166 -22.85 -19.64 -3.58
C VAL A 166 -21.55 -20.06 -4.28
N CYS A 167 -21.25 -21.35 -4.39
CA CYS A 167 -19.97 -21.83 -4.92
C CYS A 167 -20.01 -22.03 -6.43
N VAL A 168 -19.10 -21.43 -7.21
CA VAL A 168 -19.08 -21.64 -8.68
C VAL A 168 -18.87 -23.11 -9.09
N LYS A 169 -18.22 -23.91 -8.25
CA LYS A 169 -18.01 -25.35 -8.49
C LYS A 169 -19.29 -26.18 -8.33
N ASP A 170 -20.28 -25.71 -7.56
CA ASP A 170 -21.59 -26.37 -7.42
C ASP A 170 -22.42 -26.25 -8.72
N PHE A 171 -22.12 -25.25 -9.56
CA PHE A 171 -22.69 -25.03 -10.89
C PHE A 171 -21.81 -25.62 -12.01
N GLY A 172 -20.77 -26.38 -11.66
CA GLY A 172 -19.93 -27.12 -12.60
C GLY A 172 -18.67 -26.42 -13.09
N ALA A 173 -18.29 -25.25 -12.54
CA ALA A 173 -17.02 -24.60 -12.88
C ALA A 173 -15.82 -25.50 -12.48
N LEU A 174 -14.95 -25.81 -13.43
CA LEU A 174 -13.81 -26.70 -13.22
C LEU A 174 -12.57 -25.93 -12.73
N GLY A 175 -12.30 -24.75 -13.30
CA GLY A 175 -11.10 -23.97 -12.97
C GLY A 175 -9.79 -24.61 -13.45
N ASP A 176 -9.83 -25.29 -14.61
CA ASP A 176 -8.72 -26.04 -15.20
C ASP A 176 -7.88 -25.23 -16.23
N GLY A 177 -8.25 -23.96 -16.47
CA GLY A 177 -7.64 -23.04 -17.43
C GLY A 177 -7.98 -23.27 -18.90
N SER A 178 -8.82 -24.26 -19.21
CA SER A 178 -9.09 -24.75 -20.58
C SER A 178 -10.58 -24.80 -20.90
N THR A 179 -11.38 -25.30 -19.97
CA THR A 179 -12.84 -25.34 -20.00
C THR A 179 -13.40 -23.91 -19.92
N ASP A 180 -14.53 -23.66 -20.58
CA ASP A 180 -15.22 -22.38 -20.48
C ASP A 180 -16.14 -22.40 -19.26
N ASP A 181 -15.69 -21.79 -18.17
CA ASP A 181 -16.39 -21.79 -16.88
C ASP A 181 -17.48 -20.70 -16.82
N THR A 182 -17.66 -19.90 -17.88
CA THR A 182 -18.55 -18.72 -17.85
C THR A 182 -20.01 -19.06 -17.50
N PRO A 183 -20.66 -20.09 -18.08
CA PRO A 183 -22.03 -20.43 -17.73
C PRO A 183 -22.21 -20.77 -16.25
N ALA A 184 -21.23 -21.46 -15.64
CA ALA A 184 -21.26 -21.82 -14.22
C ALA A 184 -21.05 -20.60 -13.29
N PHE A 185 -20.37 -19.55 -13.77
CA PHE A 185 -20.31 -18.27 -13.07
C PHE A 185 -21.61 -17.47 -13.25
N GLU A 186 -22.21 -17.47 -14.44
CA GLU A 186 -23.49 -16.80 -14.72
C GLU A 186 -24.62 -17.41 -13.87
N ASP A 187 -24.78 -18.74 -13.84
CA ASP A 187 -25.76 -19.44 -12.98
C ASP A 187 -25.52 -19.18 -11.47
N ALA A 188 -24.25 -19.14 -11.04
CA ALA A 188 -23.90 -18.84 -9.64
C ALA A 188 -24.19 -17.39 -9.25
N LEU A 189 -24.01 -16.43 -10.16
CA LEU A 189 -24.35 -15.02 -9.95
C LEU A 189 -25.87 -14.82 -9.85
N ASP A 190 -26.65 -15.46 -10.74
CA ASP A 190 -28.11 -15.42 -10.70
C ASP A 190 -28.66 -16.09 -9.42
N SER A 191 -28.08 -17.23 -9.00
CA SER A 191 -28.43 -17.88 -7.74
C SER A 191 -28.12 -17.01 -6.51
N ALA A 192 -27.01 -16.28 -6.52
CA ALA A 192 -26.63 -15.35 -5.45
C ALA A 192 -27.51 -14.08 -5.42
N ALA A 193 -28.00 -13.63 -6.58
CA ALA A 193 -28.87 -12.45 -6.70
C ALA A 193 -30.21 -12.62 -5.97
N LEU A 194 -30.76 -13.85 -5.94
CA LEU A 194 -32.04 -14.17 -5.29
C LEU A 194 -32.04 -13.91 -3.77
N HIS A 195 -30.86 -13.94 -3.13
CA HIS A 195 -30.74 -13.95 -1.66
C HIS A 195 -29.69 -12.96 -1.11
N GLY A 196 -29.04 -12.16 -1.97
CA GLY A 196 -27.99 -11.21 -1.57
C GLY A 196 -26.77 -11.91 -0.99
N HIS A 197 -26.16 -12.81 -1.77
CA HIS A 197 -25.09 -13.69 -1.31
C HIS A 197 -23.73 -13.38 -1.94
N ARG A 198 -22.68 -13.93 -1.33
CA ARG A 198 -21.34 -13.98 -1.93
C ARG A 198 -21.32 -15.06 -3.00
N VAL A 199 -20.63 -14.84 -4.12
CA VAL A 199 -20.22 -15.92 -5.02
C VAL A 199 -18.79 -16.30 -4.66
N ILE A 200 -18.57 -17.55 -4.27
CA ILE A 200 -17.27 -18.04 -3.80
C ILE A 200 -16.54 -18.75 -4.94
N VAL A 201 -15.29 -18.36 -5.15
CA VAL A 201 -14.42 -18.81 -6.25
C VAL A 201 -13.17 -19.47 -5.65
N PRO A 202 -13.15 -20.79 -5.44
CA PRO A 202 -11.99 -21.49 -4.88
C PRO A 202 -10.74 -21.34 -5.74
N ALA A 203 -9.57 -21.72 -5.23
CA ALA A 203 -8.36 -21.83 -6.03
C ALA A 203 -8.61 -22.65 -7.32
N GLY A 204 -8.13 -22.10 -8.44
CA GLY A 204 -8.45 -22.56 -9.78
C GLY A 204 -8.21 -21.46 -10.82
N ILE A 205 -8.07 -21.87 -12.08
CA ILE A 205 -7.88 -21.00 -13.23
C ILE A 205 -9.15 -21.07 -14.08
N TYR A 206 -10.07 -20.14 -13.87
CA TYR A 206 -11.36 -20.11 -14.54
C TYR A 206 -11.25 -19.31 -15.83
N LYS A 207 -11.39 -19.97 -16.97
CA LYS A 207 -11.42 -19.30 -18.27
C LYS A 207 -12.84 -18.77 -18.50
N ILE A 208 -12.92 -17.48 -18.81
CA ILE A 208 -14.16 -16.72 -18.98
C ILE A 208 -14.17 -16.07 -20.36
N THR A 209 -15.28 -16.17 -21.11
CA THR A 209 -15.38 -15.70 -22.52
C THR A 209 -16.43 -14.61 -22.74
N SER A 210 -17.54 -14.60 -21.99
CA SER A 210 -18.48 -13.46 -21.89
C SER A 210 -18.20 -12.57 -20.67
N THR A 211 -18.74 -11.34 -20.68
CA THR A 211 -18.61 -10.39 -19.55
C THR A 211 -19.46 -10.84 -18.36
N LEU A 212 -18.81 -11.15 -17.23
CA LEU A 212 -19.54 -11.43 -15.99
C LEU A 212 -20.17 -10.15 -15.44
N VAL A 213 -21.49 -10.12 -15.25
CA VAL A 213 -22.22 -8.98 -14.72
C VAL A 213 -22.56 -9.23 -13.25
N VAL A 214 -22.05 -8.40 -12.34
CA VAL A 214 -22.30 -8.55 -10.89
C VAL A 214 -23.66 -7.95 -10.52
N PRO A 215 -24.59 -8.72 -9.90
CA PRO A 215 -25.89 -8.20 -9.46
C PRO A 215 -25.84 -7.26 -8.25
N ASP A 216 -26.96 -6.57 -8.01
CA ASP A 216 -27.21 -5.78 -6.80
C ASP A 216 -27.06 -6.65 -5.53
N GLY A 217 -26.26 -6.19 -4.56
CA GLY A 217 -25.99 -6.89 -3.29
C GLY A 217 -25.03 -8.09 -3.36
N VAL A 218 -24.53 -8.47 -4.54
CA VAL A 218 -23.66 -9.65 -4.72
C VAL A 218 -22.17 -9.29 -4.67
N MET A 219 -21.35 -10.15 -4.06
CA MET A 219 -19.91 -9.98 -3.98
C MET A 219 -19.16 -11.25 -4.39
N ILE A 220 -18.30 -11.18 -5.40
CA ILE A 220 -17.44 -12.31 -5.77
C ILE A 220 -16.21 -12.33 -4.86
N VAL A 221 -15.94 -13.46 -4.21
CA VAL A 221 -14.86 -13.65 -3.23
C VAL A 221 -14.01 -14.86 -3.63
N GLY A 222 -12.71 -14.65 -3.82
CA GLY A 222 -11.75 -15.71 -4.08
C GLY A 222 -10.91 -16.09 -2.85
N GLU A 223 -9.88 -16.91 -3.08
CA GLU A 223 -8.89 -17.36 -2.09
C GLU A 223 -7.54 -16.62 -2.24
N GLY A 224 -7.54 -15.47 -2.93
CA GLY A 224 -6.37 -14.64 -3.19
C GLY A 224 -5.53 -15.13 -4.37
N ALA A 225 -4.30 -14.62 -4.46
CA ALA A 225 -3.36 -14.93 -5.55
C ALA A 225 -2.62 -16.27 -5.40
N GLY A 226 -2.85 -17.02 -4.32
CA GLY A 226 -2.24 -18.33 -4.05
C GLY A 226 -1.06 -18.27 -3.06
N SER A 227 -0.36 -19.41 -2.91
CA SER A 227 0.80 -19.54 -2.04
C SER A 227 2.02 -18.77 -2.53
N THR A 228 2.07 -18.41 -3.82
CA THR A 228 3.17 -17.65 -4.42
C THR A 228 2.71 -16.32 -5.05
N PRO A 229 2.23 -15.33 -4.25
CA PRO A 229 1.61 -14.08 -4.75
C PRO A 229 2.57 -13.10 -5.48
N LEU A 230 3.83 -13.50 -5.68
CA LEU A 230 4.84 -12.80 -6.50
C LEU A 230 5.45 -13.70 -7.59
N GLY A 231 5.07 -14.99 -7.63
CA GLY A 231 5.51 -15.97 -8.61
C GLY A 231 4.63 -15.99 -9.86
N THR A 232 5.10 -16.68 -10.89
CA THR A 232 4.32 -16.99 -12.09
C THR A 232 4.61 -18.45 -12.50
N PRO A 233 3.60 -19.31 -12.72
CA PRO A 233 2.16 -19.03 -12.61
C PRO A 233 1.74 -18.73 -11.16
N LEU A 234 0.60 -18.04 -11.03
CA LEU A 234 -0.11 -17.90 -9.76
C LEU A 234 -0.96 -19.15 -9.52
N ASP A 235 -1.19 -19.47 -8.25
CA ASP A 235 -1.81 -20.72 -7.81
C ASP A 235 -3.15 -20.54 -7.05
N GLY A 236 -3.61 -19.30 -6.87
CA GLY A 236 -4.93 -18.97 -6.30
C GLY A 236 -6.03 -18.72 -7.34
N SER A 237 -7.12 -18.10 -6.90
CA SER A 237 -8.35 -17.86 -7.67
C SER A 237 -8.14 -16.87 -8.82
N GLN A 238 -8.07 -17.39 -10.05
CA GLN A 238 -7.80 -16.62 -11.26
C GLN A 238 -8.99 -16.65 -12.21
N ILE A 239 -9.59 -15.50 -12.48
CA ILE A 239 -10.46 -15.27 -13.62
C ILE A 239 -9.57 -14.89 -14.81
N LYS A 240 -9.57 -15.72 -15.85
CA LYS A 240 -8.78 -15.54 -17.07
C LYS A 240 -9.67 -15.26 -18.27
N TYR A 241 -9.69 -14.00 -18.70
CA TYR A 241 -10.59 -13.51 -19.73
C TYR A 241 -10.07 -13.79 -21.14
N ASN A 242 -10.96 -14.24 -22.01
CA ASN A 242 -10.73 -14.45 -23.43
C ASN A 242 -11.99 -14.06 -24.21
N GLY A 243 -12.27 -12.75 -24.23
CA GLY A 243 -13.42 -12.13 -24.86
C GLY A 243 -13.13 -10.70 -25.30
N VAL A 244 -14.18 -9.92 -25.57
CA VAL A 244 -14.12 -8.52 -26.00
C VAL A 244 -15.03 -7.68 -25.13
N GLY A 245 -14.57 -6.52 -24.67
CA GLY A 245 -15.22 -5.75 -23.61
C GLY A 245 -14.63 -6.08 -22.24
N ALA A 246 -15.42 -5.94 -21.18
CA ALA A 246 -14.95 -6.11 -19.80
C ALA A 246 -14.95 -7.59 -19.36
N ALA A 247 -13.95 -8.05 -18.62
CA ALA A 247 -13.99 -9.36 -17.98
C ALA A 247 -15.08 -9.41 -16.89
N ILE A 248 -15.17 -8.36 -16.07
CA ILE A 248 -16.24 -8.18 -15.08
C ILE A 248 -16.84 -6.78 -15.19
N LYS A 249 -18.17 -6.69 -15.17
CA LYS A 249 -18.95 -5.45 -15.16
C LYS A 249 -19.73 -5.33 -13.84
N LEU A 250 -19.67 -4.15 -13.22
CA LEU A 250 -20.46 -3.79 -12.04
C LEU A 250 -21.38 -2.61 -12.36
N SER A 251 -22.69 -2.84 -12.36
CA SER A 251 -23.73 -1.82 -12.56
C SER A 251 -24.76 -1.95 -11.44
N CYS A 252 -24.28 -1.89 -10.20
CA CYS A 252 -24.95 -2.40 -9.02
C CYS A 252 -24.69 -1.57 -7.75
N HIS A 253 -25.49 -1.81 -6.71
CA HIS A 253 -25.37 -1.26 -5.36
C HIS A 253 -24.87 -2.32 -4.37
N ASN A 254 -24.05 -1.90 -3.40
CA ASN A 254 -23.58 -2.75 -2.28
C ASN A 254 -22.99 -4.09 -2.78
N CYS A 255 -22.30 -4.05 -3.92
CA CYS A 255 -21.75 -5.19 -4.63
C CYS A 255 -20.21 -5.08 -4.70
N GLY A 256 -19.52 -6.12 -5.16
CA GLY A 256 -18.06 -6.03 -5.21
C GLY A 256 -17.26 -7.27 -5.61
N LEU A 257 -15.94 -7.13 -5.48
CA LEU A 257 -14.93 -8.13 -5.83
C LEU A 257 -13.85 -8.20 -4.75
N ARG A 258 -13.46 -9.40 -4.32
CA ARG A 258 -12.50 -9.55 -3.23
C ARG A 258 -11.58 -10.77 -3.41
N ASP A 259 -10.32 -10.63 -3.00
CA ASP A 259 -9.34 -11.73 -2.90
C ASP A 259 -9.21 -12.52 -4.23
N LEU A 260 -8.98 -11.81 -5.34
CA LEU A 260 -9.03 -12.38 -6.71
C LEU A 260 -7.85 -11.93 -7.58
N VAL A 261 -7.59 -12.72 -8.63
CA VAL A 261 -6.76 -12.33 -9.78
C VAL A 261 -7.64 -12.29 -11.02
N ILE A 262 -7.58 -11.21 -11.80
CA ILE A 262 -8.25 -11.04 -13.09
C ILE A 262 -7.18 -10.80 -14.14
N ALA A 263 -7.11 -11.63 -15.17
CA ALA A 263 -6.05 -11.57 -16.19
C ALA A 263 -6.60 -11.71 -17.61
N ASP A 264 -6.12 -10.87 -18.53
CA ASP A 264 -6.33 -11.08 -19.97
C ASP A 264 -5.46 -12.24 -20.47
N MET A 265 -6.05 -13.15 -21.25
CA MET A 265 -5.32 -14.21 -21.97
C MET A 265 -4.89 -13.80 -23.38
N THR A 266 -5.50 -12.76 -23.95
CA THR A 266 -5.26 -12.29 -25.32
C THR A 266 -4.13 -11.25 -25.41
N VAL A 267 -3.74 -10.66 -24.27
CA VAL A 267 -2.56 -9.80 -24.07
C VAL A 267 -2.42 -8.71 -25.14
N GLY A 268 -3.52 -8.00 -25.39
CA GLY A 268 -3.57 -6.87 -26.34
C GLY A 268 -3.86 -7.24 -27.80
N GLU A 269 -4.23 -8.48 -28.10
CA GLU A 269 -4.90 -8.80 -29.38
C GLU A 269 -6.31 -8.19 -29.45
N ASN A 270 -7.02 -8.08 -28.31
CA ASN A 270 -8.35 -7.47 -28.18
C ASN A 270 -8.32 -6.15 -27.40
N GLU A 271 -9.27 -5.24 -27.68
CA GLU A 271 -9.60 -4.15 -26.75
C GLU A 271 -10.48 -4.69 -25.60
N SER A 272 -9.81 -5.31 -24.63
CA SER A 272 -10.39 -5.86 -23.40
C SER A 272 -10.18 -4.93 -22.20
N ASP A 273 -11.23 -4.74 -21.39
CA ASP A 273 -11.17 -4.10 -20.08
C ASP A 273 -11.17 -5.19 -18.98
N GLY A 274 -10.53 -4.92 -17.83
CA GLY A 274 -10.51 -5.85 -16.70
C GLY A 274 -11.80 -5.78 -15.88
N VAL A 275 -11.93 -4.73 -15.09
CA VAL A 275 -13.14 -4.45 -14.29
C VAL A 275 -13.73 -3.12 -14.70
N HIS A 276 -15.02 -3.12 -15.07
CA HIS A 276 -15.75 -1.94 -15.52
C HIS A 276 -16.94 -1.65 -14.59
N LEU A 277 -16.79 -0.62 -13.75
CA LEU A 277 -17.88 -0.01 -13.01
C LEU A 277 -18.63 0.92 -13.98
N LEU A 278 -19.89 0.62 -14.27
CA LEU A 278 -20.71 1.36 -15.23
C LEU A 278 -22.03 1.79 -14.60
N ALA A 279 -22.24 3.09 -14.46
CA ALA A 279 -23.55 3.68 -14.17
C ALA A 279 -24.14 4.27 -15.46
N ASP A 280 -25.19 3.65 -15.99
CA ASP A 280 -25.81 4.00 -17.27
C ASP A 280 -27.32 4.18 -17.08
N ASN A 281 -27.80 5.43 -17.06
CA ASN A 281 -29.19 5.79 -16.71
C ASN A 281 -29.69 5.16 -15.38
N ARG A 282 -28.77 4.83 -14.47
CA ARG A 282 -29.03 4.37 -13.09
C ARG A 282 -27.93 4.86 -12.16
N LEU A 283 -28.21 4.81 -10.86
CA LEU A 283 -27.18 4.89 -9.84
C LEU A 283 -26.49 3.53 -9.65
N SER A 284 -25.27 3.55 -9.14
CA SER A 284 -24.51 2.36 -8.71
C SER A 284 -23.57 2.81 -7.59
N GLU A 285 -23.78 2.30 -6.37
CA GLU A 285 -23.28 2.92 -5.14
C GLU A 285 -22.73 1.92 -4.14
N SER A 286 -21.82 2.37 -3.27
CA SER A 286 -21.22 1.54 -2.21
C SER A 286 -20.52 0.29 -2.75
N ILE A 287 -19.93 0.39 -3.93
CA ILE A 287 -19.18 -0.69 -4.58
C ILE A 287 -17.86 -0.90 -3.82
N ARG A 288 -17.57 -2.14 -3.40
CA ARG A 288 -16.40 -2.45 -2.57
C ARG A 288 -15.46 -3.42 -3.27
N ILE A 289 -14.17 -3.06 -3.37
CA ILE A 289 -13.15 -3.95 -3.94
C ILE A 289 -11.98 -4.08 -2.98
N GLU A 290 -11.48 -5.29 -2.76
CA GLU A 290 -10.43 -5.58 -1.77
C GLU A 290 -9.43 -6.62 -2.31
N ASN A 291 -8.12 -6.33 -2.20
CA ASN A 291 -7.04 -7.28 -2.52
C ASN A 291 -7.21 -7.94 -3.90
N LEU A 292 -7.27 -7.09 -4.94
CA LEU A 292 -7.54 -7.48 -6.32
C LEU A 292 -6.31 -7.24 -7.19
N LEU A 293 -5.80 -8.28 -7.85
CA LEU A 293 -4.78 -8.17 -8.90
C LEU A 293 -5.43 -8.19 -10.28
N ILE A 294 -5.37 -7.08 -11.02
CA ILE A 294 -5.78 -7.00 -12.42
C ILE A 294 -4.52 -6.95 -13.30
N THR A 295 -4.38 -7.85 -14.28
CA THR A 295 -3.14 -7.97 -15.07
C THR A 295 -3.33 -8.24 -16.56
N ASN A 296 -2.36 -7.82 -17.36
CA ASN A 296 -2.18 -8.12 -18.79
C ASN A 296 -3.18 -7.49 -19.78
N PHE A 297 -4.07 -6.59 -19.35
CA PHE A 297 -5.04 -5.87 -20.20
C PHE A 297 -4.35 -4.80 -21.09
N THR A 298 -3.35 -5.20 -21.87
CA THR A 298 -2.51 -4.32 -22.70
C THR A 298 -3.22 -3.82 -23.96
N GLY A 299 -4.46 -4.25 -24.21
CA GLY A 299 -5.36 -3.67 -25.22
C GLY A 299 -6.35 -2.63 -24.69
N GLY A 300 -6.57 -2.55 -23.37
CA GLY A 300 -7.60 -1.70 -22.76
C GLY A 300 -7.34 -1.34 -21.28
N THR A 301 -8.42 -1.20 -20.51
CA THR A 301 -8.40 -0.58 -19.18
C THR A 301 -8.44 -1.65 -18.09
N ALA A 302 -7.44 -1.73 -17.21
CA ALA A 302 -7.49 -2.66 -16.10
C ALA A 302 -8.66 -2.35 -15.14
N PHE A 303 -8.83 -1.08 -14.76
CA PHE A 303 -9.92 -0.63 -13.90
C PHE A 303 -10.61 0.61 -14.46
N LYS A 304 -11.88 0.49 -14.83
CA LYS A 304 -12.66 1.54 -15.49
C LYS A 304 -13.87 1.95 -14.67
N MET A 305 -14.10 3.25 -14.56
CA MET A 305 -15.27 3.86 -13.93
C MET A 305 -15.92 4.82 -14.95
N GLU A 306 -17.12 4.47 -15.43
CA GLU A 306 -17.85 5.21 -16.47
C GLU A 306 -19.25 5.56 -15.94
N ALA A 307 -19.64 6.85 -16.00
CA ALA A 307 -21.01 7.30 -15.70
C ALA A 307 -21.62 8.05 -16.89
N LYS A 308 -22.76 7.59 -17.40
CA LYS A 308 -23.42 8.17 -18.58
C LYS A 308 -24.95 8.13 -18.52
N ASN A 309 -25.59 8.89 -19.40
CA ASN A 309 -27.04 9.02 -19.57
C ASN A 309 -27.77 9.38 -18.27
N GLY A 310 -27.20 10.26 -17.45
CA GLY A 310 -27.71 10.60 -16.11
C GLY A 310 -27.32 9.62 -15.00
N GLY A 311 -26.33 8.75 -15.25
CA GLY A 311 -25.84 7.77 -14.30
C GLY A 311 -24.98 8.38 -13.17
N GLY A 312 -24.88 7.66 -12.05
CA GLY A 312 -24.04 8.07 -10.91
C GLY A 312 -23.27 6.92 -10.28
N LEU A 313 -21.94 7.06 -10.20
CA LEU A 313 -21.02 6.18 -9.45
C LEU A 313 -20.58 6.88 -8.15
N TYR A 314 -21.13 6.45 -7.02
CA TYR A 314 -20.93 7.10 -5.72
C TYR A 314 -20.42 6.14 -4.62
N TYR A 315 -19.64 6.69 -3.69
CA TYR A 315 -19.24 6.03 -2.43
C TYR A 315 -18.50 4.69 -2.60
N GLY A 316 -17.89 4.43 -3.76
CA GLY A 316 -17.04 3.28 -4.00
C GLY A 316 -15.79 3.30 -3.12
N SER A 317 -15.39 2.13 -2.62
CA SER A 317 -14.26 1.96 -1.71
C SER A 317 -13.35 0.81 -2.18
N PHE A 318 -12.13 1.13 -2.57
CA PHE A 318 -11.22 0.24 -3.28
C PHE A 318 -9.90 0.10 -2.50
N TYR A 319 -9.67 -1.07 -1.91
CA TYR A 319 -8.55 -1.36 -1.02
C TYR A 319 -7.54 -2.29 -1.68
N ASP A 320 -6.26 -1.94 -1.64
CA ASP A 320 -5.14 -2.76 -2.12
C ASP A 320 -5.30 -3.22 -3.59
N LEU A 321 -5.87 -2.35 -4.43
CA LEU A 321 -6.03 -2.58 -5.87
C LEU A 321 -4.65 -2.60 -6.56
N ARG A 322 -4.24 -3.77 -7.06
CA ARG A 322 -2.97 -3.96 -7.76
C ARG A 322 -3.23 -4.12 -9.25
N ILE A 323 -2.60 -3.27 -10.06
CA ILE A 323 -2.70 -3.29 -11.52
C ILE A 323 -1.31 -3.54 -12.10
N ARG A 324 -1.22 -4.47 -13.05
CA ARG A 324 0.05 -4.83 -13.67
C ARG A 324 -0.08 -5.05 -15.18
N HIS A 325 0.72 -4.38 -16.01
CA HIS A 325 0.66 -4.50 -17.48
C HIS A 325 -0.73 -4.22 -18.09
N ALA A 326 -1.07 -2.96 -18.35
CA ALA A 326 -2.31 -2.59 -19.05
C ALA A 326 -2.07 -1.40 -19.99
N LYS A 327 -2.99 -1.14 -20.94
CA LYS A 327 -2.95 0.08 -21.77
C LYS A 327 -3.37 1.30 -20.94
N ARG A 328 -4.38 1.13 -20.08
CA ARG A 328 -4.78 2.11 -19.06
C ARG A 328 -4.90 1.42 -17.72
N GLY A 329 -4.29 1.98 -16.68
CA GLY A 329 -4.39 1.42 -15.34
C GLY A 329 -5.77 1.69 -14.75
N ILE A 330 -5.99 2.93 -14.33
CA ILE A 330 -7.29 3.43 -13.84
C ILE A 330 -7.82 4.48 -14.82
N HIS A 331 -9.06 4.34 -15.29
CA HIS A 331 -9.77 5.35 -16.09
C HIS A 331 -11.05 5.78 -15.37
N ILE A 332 -11.20 7.07 -15.11
CA ILE A 332 -12.41 7.68 -14.57
C ILE A 332 -12.98 8.61 -15.64
N SER A 333 -14.24 8.41 -16.06
CA SER A 333 -14.90 9.23 -17.07
C SER A 333 -16.39 9.41 -16.79
N GLN A 334 -16.95 10.53 -17.25
CA GLN A 334 -18.40 10.77 -17.25
C GLN A 334 -18.85 11.61 -18.44
N ASP A 335 -20.14 11.58 -18.75
CA ASP A 335 -20.76 12.62 -19.59
C ASP A 335 -21.22 13.85 -18.78
N ALA A 336 -21.72 14.87 -19.50
CA ALA A 336 -22.14 16.16 -18.94
C ALA A 336 -23.45 16.11 -18.10
N THR A 337 -24.13 14.96 -18.05
CA THR A 337 -25.37 14.75 -17.28
C THR A 337 -25.18 13.82 -16.07
N SER A 338 -24.01 13.22 -15.95
CA SER A 338 -23.72 12.09 -15.06
C SER A 338 -22.68 12.46 -14.00
N ALA A 339 -22.34 11.54 -13.09
CA ALA A 339 -21.34 11.80 -12.04
C ALA A 339 -20.52 10.56 -11.65
N VAL A 340 -19.20 10.74 -11.46
CA VAL A 340 -18.36 9.80 -10.70
C VAL A 340 -17.78 10.55 -9.49
N ASN A 341 -18.31 10.33 -8.29
CA ASN A 341 -18.07 11.25 -7.18
C ASN A 341 -17.87 10.55 -5.83
N SER A 342 -16.91 11.06 -5.04
CA SER A 342 -16.65 10.64 -3.65
C SER A 342 -16.32 9.16 -3.50
N ASN A 343 -15.59 8.62 -4.48
CA ASN A 343 -15.01 7.27 -4.43
C ASN A 343 -13.60 7.34 -3.84
N SER A 344 -13.19 6.32 -3.08
CA SER A 344 -11.91 6.27 -2.36
C SER A 344 -11.08 5.04 -2.75
N PHE A 345 -9.88 5.27 -3.26
CA PHE A 345 -8.82 4.28 -3.43
C PHE A 345 -7.87 4.38 -2.23
N VAL A 346 -7.61 3.25 -1.56
CA VAL A 346 -6.77 3.18 -0.36
C VAL A 346 -5.69 2.13 -0.57
N HIS A 347 -4.44 2.59 -0.57
CA HIS A 347 -3.27 1.89 -1.10
C HIS A 347 -3.45 1.49 -2.58
N GLY A 348 -2.81 0.39 -3.00
CA GLY A 348 -2.78 -0.07 -4.39
C GLY A 348 -1.52 0.32 -5.15
N VAL A 349 -1.22 -0.44 -6.21
CA VAL A 349 0.03 -0.33 -6.99
C VAL A 349 -0.23 -0.54 -8.47
N ILE A 350 0.10 0.43 -9.32
CA ILE A 350 0.12 0.34 -10.79
C ILE A 350 1.56 0.16 -11.25
N SER A 351 1.85 -0.92 -12.00
CA SER A 351 3.24 -1.30 -12.32
C SER A 351 3.38 -2.13 -13.61
N GLY A 352 4.61 -2.30 -14.10
CA GLY A 352 4.90 -3.06 -15.33
C GLY A 352 4.78 -2.21 -16.61
N GLY A 353 4.78 -2.84 -17.78
CA GLY A 353 4.81 -2.15 -19.09
C GLY A 353 3.54 -2.36 -19.92
N GLY A 354 3.31 -1.46 -20.87
CA GLY A 354 2.15 -1.45 -21.78
C GLY A 354 1.31 -0.16 -21.73
N PHE A 355 1.58 0.70 -20.75
CA PHE A 355 0.71 1.84 -20.42
C PHE A 355 0.81 3.00 -21.42
N GLU A 356 -0.35 3.39 -21.93
CA GLU A 356 -0.63 4.75 -22.42
C GLU A 356 -0.77 5.68 -21.21
N TYR A 357 -1.63 5.30 -20.25
CA TYR A 357 -1.91 6.03 -19.02
C TYR A 357 -1.80 5.13 -17.77
N GLY A 358 -1.11 5.59 -16.72
CA GLY A 358 -1.18 4.96 -15.40
C GLY A 358 -2.56 5.18 -14.76
N VAL A 359 -2.90 6.45 -14.52
CA VAL A 359 -4.23 6.95 -14.16
C VAL A 359 -4.65 8.01 -15.17
N LEU A 360 -5.87 7.91 -15.68
CA LEU A 360 -6.52 8.86 -16.58
C LEU A 360 -7.84 9.33 -15.97
N VAL A 361 -8.01 10.64 -15.81
CA VAL A 361 -9.23 11.27 -15.26
C VAL A 361 -9.80 12.24 -16.29
N GLU A 362 -11.01 11.95 -16.74
CA GLU A 362 -11.76 12.68 -17.77
C GLU A 362 -13.19 12.97 -17.26
N GLY A 363 -13.30 13.28 -15.98
CA GLY A 363 -14.58 13.39 -15.29
C GLY A 363 -14.50 13.15 -13.79
N GLY A 364 -15.64 13.34 -13.14
CA GLY A 364 -15.81 13.13 -11.71
C GLY A 364 -15.27 14.25 -10.83
N ASN A 365 -15.58 14.16 -9.55
CA ASN A 365 -15.10 15.07 -8.51
C ASN A 365 -14.94 14.37 -7.16
N ASN A 366 -14.08 14.89 -6.28
CA ASN A 366 -13.81 14.32 -4.96
C ASN A 366 -13.37 12.82 -4.97
N ASN A 367 -12.93 12.28 -6.11
CA ASN A 367 -12.37 10.94 -6.17
C ASN A 367 -10.95 10.99 -5.59
N THR A 368 -10.68 10.15 -4.59
CA THR A 368 -9.51 10.31 -3.73
C THR A 368 -8.64 9.05 -3.70
N PHE A 369 -7.33 9.23 -3.80
CA PHE A 369 -6.29 8.20 -3.80
C PHE A 369 -5.37 8.40 -2.59
N TYR A 370 -5.34 7.44 -1.67
CA TYR A 370 -4.49 7.47 -0.48
C TYR A 370 -3.35 6.44 -0.59
N GLY A 371 -2.09 6.87 -0.56
CA GLY A 371 -0.93 5.97 -0.56
C GLY A 371 -0.76 5.11 -1.82
N THR A 372 -1.45 5.43 -2.92
CA THR A 372 -1.35 4.69 -4.18
C THR A 372 0.01 4.90 -4.85
N VAL A 373 0.60 3.81 -5.35
CA VAL A 373 1.92 3.78 -5.99
C VAL A 373 1.77 3.56 -7.50
N ILE A 374 2.41 4.39 -8.32
CA ILE A 374 2.25 4.41 -9.79
C ILE A 374 3.64 4.46 -10.44
N GLU A 375 4.14 3.28 -10.78
CA GLU A 375 5.46 3.11 -11.41
C GLU A 375 5.49 2.00 -12.47
N PRO A 376 4.79 2.19 -13.60
CA PRO A 376 5.28 1.76 -14.89
C PRO A 376 6.71 2.25 -15.14
N PRO A 377 7.61 1.50 -15.81
CA PRO A 377 8.91 2.05 -16.19
C PRO A 377 8.80 3.24 -17.16
N GLN A 378 7.75 3.26 -17.98
CA GLN A 378 7.39 4.37 -18.87
C GLN A 378 5.90 4.29 -19.24
N SER A 379 5.32 5.41 -19.66
CA SER A 379 3.98 5.52 -20.23
C SER A 379 3.98 6.47 -21.44
N THR A 380 3.24 6.16 -22.50
CA THR A 380 3.29 6.97 -23.75
C THR A 380 2.56 8.31 -23.68
N ALA A 381 1.62 8.50 -22.72
CA ALA A 381 0.92 9.77 -22.51
C ALA A 381 1.06 10.31 -21.07
N GLY A 382 1.03 9.47 -20.03
CA GLY A 382 1.48 9.87 -18.69
C GLY A 382 1.13 8.90 -17.55
N HIS A 383 1.79 9.05 -16.38
CA HIS A 383 1.49 8.20 -15.22
C HIS A 383 0.24 8.65 -14.47
N PHE A 384 -0.02 9.96 -14.40
CA PHE A 384 -1.21 10.53 -13.78
C PHE A 384 -1.69 11.74 -14.61
N VAL A 385 -2.76 11.57 -15.38
CA VAL A 385 -3.26 12.57 -16.33
C VAL A 385 -4.70 12.94 -16.02
N VAL A 386 -4.98 14.24 -15.92
CA VAL A 386 -6.29 14.81 -15.64
C VAL A 386 -6.67 15.77 -16.75
N ASN A 387 -7.55 15.33 -17.66
CA ASN A 387 -8.09 16.13 -18.75
C ASN A 387 -9.27 16.99 -18.29
N SER A 388 -10.07 16.47 -17.35
CA SER A 388 -11.22 17.15 -16.75
C SER A 388 -11.61 16.51 -15.42
N GLY A 389 -12.43 17.21 -14.62
CA GLY A 389 -12.85 16.78 -13.29
C GLY A 389 -11.98 17.30 -12.15
N GLU A 390 -12.19 16.75 -10.96
CA GLU A 390 -11.43 17.02 -9.73
C GLU A 390 -10.99 15.69 -9.09
N VAL A 391 -9.69 15.58 -8.76
CA VAL A 391 -9.11 14.39 -8.12
C VAL A 391 -8.18 14.80 -6.98
N LYS A 392 -8.08 13.95 -5.96
CA LYS A 392 -7.21 14.18 -4.79
C LYS A 392 -6.28 12.98 -4.60
N GLY A 393 -4.97 13.17 -4.72
CA GLY A 393 -3.97 12.16 -4.37
C GLY A 393 -3.17 12.58 -3.15
N ILE A 394 -3.14 11.73 -2.13
CA ILE A 394 -2.57 12.00 -0.81
C ILE A 394 -1.56 10.90 -0.48
N GLU A 395 -0.33 11.31 -0.13
CA GLU A 395 0.81 10.43 0.13
C GLU A 395 1.16 9.44 -1.00
N ILE A 396 0.81 9.77 -2.25
CA ILE A 396 1.06 8.87 -3.40
C ILE A 396 2.55 8.79 -3.76
N ARG A 397 2.93 7.77 -4.55
CA ARG A 397 4.26 7.70 -5.18
C ARG A 397 4.12 7.59 -6.70
N ILE A 398 4.88 8.41 -7.45
CA ILE A 398 4.97 8.34 -8.92
C ILE A 398 6.43 8.30 -9.35
N GLU A 399 6.83 7.30 -10.13
CA GLU A 399 8.20 7.16 -10.66
C GLU A 399 8.22 6.39 -11.98
N GLY A 400 8.75 6.99 -13.05
CA GLY A 400 8.95 6.33 -14.34
C GLY A 400 10.44 6.20 -14.67
N THR A 401 11.03 5.04 -14.38
CA THR A 401 12.49 4.81 -14.43
C THR A 401 13.12 4.95 -15.82
N SER A 402 12.30 4.88 -16.87
CA SER A 402 12.66 4.99 -18.28
C SER A 402 11.80 6.03 -19.02
N GLN A 403 11.10 6.91 -18.30
CA GLN A 403 10.15 7.86 -18.89
C GLN A 403 10.86 8.86 -19.83
N PRO A 404 10.39 9.05 -21.08
CA PRO A 404 10.92 10.08 -21.96
C PRO A 404 10.71 11.49 -21.37
N ALA A 405 11.76 12.32 -21.36
CA ALA A 405 11.72 13.66 -20.76
C ALA A 405 10.71 14.63 -21.40
N THR A 406 10.17 14.29 -22.57
CA THR A 406 9.14 15.05 -23.31
C THR A 406 7.71 14.55 -23.04
N VAL A 407 7.51 13.47 -22.29
CA VAL A 407 6.19 12.91 -21.96
C VAL A 407 5.97 13.03 -20.45
N PRO A 408 4.96 13.79 -19.99
CA PRO A 408 4.77 14.06 -18.57
C PRO A 408 4.56 12.79 -17.75
N LEU A 409 5.14 12.73 -16.55
CA LEU A 409 4.67 11.78 -15.54
C LEU A 409 3.32 12.24 -14.98
N VAL A 410 3.14 13.55 -14.82
CA VAL A 410 1.95 14.17 -14.24
C VAL A 410 1.48 15.30 -15.15
N SER A 411 0.21 15.30 -15.55
CA SER A 411 -0.36 16.33 -16.43
C SER A 411 -1.78 16.73 -16.00
N PHE A 412 -2.03 18.03 -15.90
CA PHE A 412 -3.33 18.64 -15.60
C PHE A 412 -3.69 19.65 -16.68
N ALA A 413 -4.78 19.40 -17.41
CA ALA A 413 -5.20 20.23 -18.54
C ALA A 413 -5.82 21.57 -18.09
N ALA A 414 -5.80 22.57 -18.99
CA ALA A 414 -6.13 23.98 -18.68
C ALA A 414 -7.51 24.26 -18.07
N ALA A 415 -8.47 23.33 -18.16
CA ALA A 415 -9.80 23.44 -17.56
C ALA A 415 -9.88 22.93 -16.09
N THR A 416 -8.90 22.15 -15.63
CA THR A 416 -8.90 21.49 -14.31
C THR A 416 -8.70 22.49 -13.16
N ARG A 417 -9.43 22.31 -12.06
CA ARG A 417 -9.38 23.18 -10.88
C ARG A 417 -9.51 22.35 -9.60
N HIS A 418 -8.97 22.85 -8.50
CA HIS A 418 -9.11 22.30 -7.14
C HIS A 418 -8.64 20.85 -6.93
N SER A 419 -7.98 20.23 -7.92
CA SER A 419 -7.35 18.93 -7.70
C SER A 419 -6.13 19.08 -6.79
N GLU A 420 -5.85 18.07 -5.99
CA GLU A 420 -4.71 18.02 -5.08
C GLU A 420 -3.85 16.80 -5.39
N LEU A 421 -2.53 16.94 -5.35
CA LEU A 421 -1.59 15.85 -5.54
C LEU A 421 -0.38 16.04 -4.61
N SER A 422 -0.27 15.23 -3.57
CA SER A 422 0.81 15.26 -2.59
C SER A 422 1.47 13.90 -2.43
N GLY A 423 2.80 13.88 -2.26
CA GLY A 423 3.53 12.62 -2.08
C GLY A 423 4.99 12.65 -2.51
N THR A 424 5.53 11.47 -2.83
CA THR A 424 6.93 11.23 -3.21
C THR A 424 7.06 11.04 -4.72
N TYR A 425 8.07 11.66 -5.34
CA TYR A 425 8.19 11.70 -6.79
C TYR A 425 9.60 11.32 -7.26
N GLY A 426 9.69 10.37 -8.21
CA GLY A 426 10.95 9.88 -8.77
C GLY A 426 11.73 10.94 -9.57
N GLY A 427 11.07 12.02 -9.97
CA GLY A 427 11.58 13.03 -10.89
C GLY A 427 11.16 12.76 -12.34
N GLY A 428 11.14 13.82 -13.13
CA GLY A 428 10.55 13.82 -14.48
C GLY A 428 9.78 15.12 -14.74
N LEU A 429 9.03 15.14 -15.85
CA LEU A 429 8.20 16.27 -16.26
C LEU A 429 6.84 16.25 -15.55
N THR A 430 6.49 17.36 -14.89
CA THR A 430 5.15 17.65 -14.35
C THR A 430 4.60 18.92 -14.99
N ILE A 431 3.39 18.83 -15.55
CA ILE A 431 2.68 19.93 -16.20
C ILE A 431 1.38 20.20 -15.43
N ASP A 432 1.22 21.40 -14.87
CA ASP A 432 -0.10 21.97 -14.60
C ASP A 432 -0.36 23.13 -15.56
N GLN A 433 -1.46 23.07 -16.29
CA GLN A 433 -2.02 24.17 -17.08
C GLN A 433 -3.30 24.74 -16.44
N GLY A 434 -3.85 24.06 -15.42
CA GLY A 434 -5.06 24.44 -14.70
C GLY A 434 -4.78 25.37 -13.53
N ALA A 435 -5.51 25.18 -12.43
CA ALA A 435 -5.17 25.77 -11.13
C ALA A 435 -5.42 24.71 -10.04
N ASN A 436 -4.41 23.86 -9.84
CA ASN A 436 -4.43 22.71 -8.95
C ASN A 436 -3.28 22.82 -7.93
N TYR A 437 -3.29 21.97 -6.90
CA TYR A 437 -2.29 22.00 -5.84
C TYR A 437 -1.37 20.77 -5.89
N LEU A 438 -0.15 20.95 -6.43
CA LEU A 438 0.82 19.86 -6.67
C LEU A 438 2.03 19.95 -5.71
N ASN A 439 1.99 19.19 -4.62
CA ASN A 439 3.03 19.06 -3.58
C ASN A 439 3.79 17.72 -3.71
N LEU A 440 4.37 17.49 -4.89
CA LEU A 440 5.20 16.32 -5.20
C LEU A 440 6.66 16.58 -4.79
N ARG A 441 7.18 15.80 -3.84
CA ARG A 441 8.53 15.99 -3.30
C ARG A 441 9.57 15.19 -4.09
N SER A 442 10.52 15.88 -4.72
CA SER A 442 11.69 15.26 -5.35
C SER A 442 12.89 16.20 -5.43
N GLY A 443 14.10 15.64 -5.38
CA GLY A 443 15.34 16.33 -5.79
C GLY A 443 15.63 16.26 -7.29
N LYS A 444 14.71 15.69 -8.09
CA LYS A 444 14.86 15.42 -9.54
C LYS A 444 13.69 15.93 -10.40
N ALA A 445 12.80 16.76 -9.84
CA ALA A 445 11.61 17.24 -10.55
C ALA A 445 11.90 18.31 -11.60
N LEU A 446 11.11 18.33 -12.67
CA LEU A 446 10.97 19.43 -13.61
C LEU A 446 9.50 19.90 -13.58
N ASP A 447 9.25 20.93 -12.78
CA ASP A 447 7.90 21.42 -12.48
C ASP A 447 7.51 22.61 -13.37
N HIS A 448 6.38 22.50 -14.06
CA HIS A 448 5.64 23.63 -14.64
C HIS A 448 4.35 23.85 -13.83
N LYS A 449 4.28 24.95 -13.08
CA LYS A 449 3.13 25.33 -12.24
C LYS A 449 2.81 26.83 -12.40
N PRO A 450 1.55 27.21 -12.60
CA PRO A 450 1.11 28.60 -12.49
C PRO A 450 0.96 28.97 -11.01
N ASP A 451 1.98 29.60 -10.43
CA ASP A 451 2.02 29.94 -9.00
C ASP A 451 1.97 31.47 -8.82
N SER A 452 1.09 31.96 -7.93
CA SER A 452 1.02 33.38 -7.55
C SER A 452 2.05 33.79 -6.50
N ASP A 453 2.69 32.82 -5.85
CA ASP A 453 3.67 33.07 -4.79
C ASP A 453 5.02 33.55 -5.35
N ASN A 454 5.72 34.33 -4.53
CA ASN A 454 7.06 34.80 -4.83
C ASN A 454 8.09 33.67 -4.61
N LEU A 455 8.75 33.24 -5.69
CA LEU A 455 9.69 32.11 -5.71
C LEU A 455 11.12 32.46 -5.22
N LEU A 456 11.37 33.71 -4.81
CA LEU A 456 12.68 34.19 -4.36
C LEU A 456 12.98 33.82 -2.91
N GLN A 457 14.02 32.99 -2.70
CA GLN A 457 14.39 32.46 -1.38
C GLN A 457 14.82 33.51 -0.33
N ASN A 458 15.16 34.73 -0.75
CA ASN A 458 15.56 35.83 0.16
C ASN A 458 15.07 37.20 -0.34
N ALA A 459 13.75 37.35 -0.56
CA ALA A 459 13.16 38.63 -0.95
C ALA A 459 13.29 39.74 0.13
N THR A 460 13.51 39.37 1.41
CA THR A 460 13.64 40.31 2.53
C THR A 460 15.06 40.84 2.75
N PHE A 461 16.04 40.38 1.96
CA PHE A 461 17.47 40.71 2.07
C PHE A 461 18.07 40.48 3.48
N HIS A 462 17.70 39.35 4.10
CA HIS A 462 18.29 38.91 5.36
C HIS A 462 19.66 38.25 5.15
N GLY A 463 20.48 38.24 6.21
CA GLY A 463 21.77 37.55 6.26
C GLY A 463 22.94 38.24 5.56
N PHE A 464 22.81 39.51 5.14
CA PHE A 464 23.92 40.28 4.57
C PHE A 464 25.03 40.52 5.61
N ASP A 465 26.26 40.13 5.29
CA ASP A 465 27.42 40.22 6.21
C ASP A 465 28.30 41.48 5.99
N GLY A 466 28.01 42.30 4.96
CA GLY A 466 28.85 43.42 4.52
C GLY A 466 29.63 43.15 3.23
N SER A 467 29.75 41.88 2.83
CA SER A 467 30.47 41.40 1.65
C SER A 467 29.67 40.42 0.79
N SER A 468 28.80 39.60 1.39
CA SER A 468 27.94 38.63 0.71
C SER A 468 26.46 38.85 1.06
N LEU A 469 25.59 38.64 0.06
CA LEU A 469 24.13 38.69 0.20
C LEU A 469 23.55 37.30 -0.13
N PRO A 470 23.06 36.52 0.85
CA PRO A 470 22.60 35.15 0.60
C PRO A 470 21.56 35.08 -0.52
N TYR A 471 21.76 34.13 -1.45
CA TYR A 471 20.91 33.86 -2.63
C TYR A 471 20.89 34.94 -3.72
N TRP A 472 21.69 36.01 -3.60
CA TRP A 472 21.77 37.09 -4.60
C TRP A 472 23.19 37.26 -5.14
N GLU A 473 23.30 37.59 -6.42
CA GLU A 473 24.54 38.04 -7.06
C GLU A 473 24.45 39.56 -7.31
N LEU A 474 25.44 40.29 -6.79
CA LEU A 474 25.65 41.71 -7.08
C LEU A 474 26.88 41.83 -7.98
N ILE A 475 26.70 42.41 -9.16
CA ILE A 475 27.71 42.47 -10.22
C ILE A 475 27.94 43.94 -10.57
N GLY A 476 29.22 44.34 -10.70
CA GLY A 476 29.62 45.69 -11.09
C GLY A 476 30.89 46.13 -10.36
N THR A 477 31.88 46.63 -11.10
CA THR A 477 33.21 46.96 -10.54
C THR A 477 33.12 48.08 -9.49
N GLY A 478 33.45 47.76 -8.24
CA GLY A 478 33.42 48.73 -7.14
C GLY A 478 32.02 49.11 -6.64
N VAL A 479 30.97 48.42 -7.09
CA VAL A 479 29.63 48.55 -6.49
C VAL A 479 29.67 47.98 -5.08
N THR A 480 29.12 48.72 -4.11
CA THR A 480 29.02 48.27 -2.71
C THR A 480 27.57 48.25 -2.25
N ALA A 481 27.28 47.44 -1.23
CA ALA A 481 25.95 47.25 -0.70
C ALA A 481 25.89 47.45 0.82
N SER A 482 24.73 47.86 1.30
CA SER A 482 24.40 47.96 2.72
C SER A 482 22.91 47.70 2.93
N ILE A 483 22.54 47.22 4.11
CA ILE A 483 21.14 46.97 4.48
C ILE A 483 20.67 48.08 5.41
N LEU A 484 19.57 48.72 5.05
CA LEU A 484 18.86 49.72 5.83
C LEU A 484 17.58 49.11 6.44
N PRO A 485 16.99 49.76 7.47
CA PRO A 485 15.69 49.37 8.02
C PRO A 485 14.58 49.29 6.94
N PRO A 486 13.49 48.56 7.22
CA PRO A 486 12.33 48.51 6.33
C PRO A 486 11.68 49.88 6.10
N GLU A 487 11.09 50.08 4.91
CA GLU A 487 10.46 51.37 4.52
C GLU A 487 9.07 51.22 3.87
N LEU A 488 8.82 50.15 3.10
CA LEU A 488 7.51 49.89 2.46
C LEU A 488 6.67 48.81 3.17
N SER A 489 7.31 47.89 3.88
CA SER A 489 6.70 46.73 4.55
C SER A 489 7.62 46.33 5.69
N GLU A 490 7.11 46.14 6.91
CA GLU A 490 7.93 45.88 8.12
C GLU A 490 8.84 44.65 8.02
N GLU A 491 8.49 43.69 7.15
CA GLU A 491 9.23 42.44 6.93
C GLU A 491 10.33 42.57 5.85
N HIS A 492 10.29 43.62 5.02
CA HIS A 492 11.19 43.78 3.87
C HIS A 492 12.20 44.89 4.09
N ARG A 493 13.47 44.50 4.28
CA ARG A 493 14.58 45.45 4.42
C ARG A 493 14.87 46.16 3.10
N VAL A 494 15.55 47.30 3.20
CA VAL A 494 16.01 48.07 2.04
C VAL A 494 17.47 47.76 1.76
N LEU A 495 17.75 47.20 0.59
CA LEU A 495 19.10 47.06 0.06
C LEU A 495 19.52 48.37 -0.60
N LYS A 496 20.46 49.07 0.02
CA LYS A 496 21.12 50.26 -0.53
C LYS A 496 22.36 49.81 -1.32
N LEU A 497 22.37 50.11 -2.61
CA LEU A 497 23.52 49.98 -3.49
C LEU A 497 24.19 51.35 -3.68
N THR A 498 25.50 51.42 -3.57
CA THR A 498 26.31 52.59 -3.95
C THR A 498 27.13 52.24 -5.18
N ILE A 499 26.87 52.96 -6.28
CA ILE A 499 27.34 52.63 -7.63
C ILE A 499 28.33 53.71 -8.10
N PRO A 500 29.58 53.36 -8.46
CA PRO A 500 30.54 54.33 -9.01
C PRO A 500 30.10 54.93 -10.34
N ALA A 501 30.74 56.05 -10.72
CA ALA A 501 30.61 56.62 -12.05
C ALA A 501 31.15 55.66 -13.13
N GLY A 502 30.46 55.55 -14.27
CA GLY A 502 30.91 54.74 -15.40
C GLY A 502 30.60 53.23 -15.31
N VAL A 503 29.83 52.79 -14.30
CA VAL A 503 29.61 51.37 -13.99
C VAL A 503 28.16 50.95 -14.27
N VAL A 504 27.96 49.76 -14.84
CA VAL A 504 26.68 49.06 -14.78
C VAL A 504 26.66 48.20 -13.52
N ALA A 505 25.59 48.28 -12.74
CA ALA A 505 25.35 47.41 -11.60
C ALA A 505 24.16 46.49 -11.88
N ASP A 506 24.34 45.18 -11.72
CA ASP A 506 23.26 44.20 -11.78
C ASP A 506 23.03 43.57 -10.41
N LEU A 507 21.78 43.52 -9.97
CA LEU A 507 21.32 42.71 -8.85
C LEU A 507 20.40 41.60 -9.37
N ARG A 508 20.83 40.35 -9.24
CA ARG A 508 20.05 39.18 -9.71
C ARG A 508 19.96 38.07 -8.66
N PRO A 509 18.91 37.24 -8.67
CA PRO A 509 18.92 35.99 -7.91
C PRO A 509 20.09 35.14 -8.40
N SER A 510 20.81 34.49 -7.50
CA SER A 510 22.01 33.74 -7.89
C SER A 510 21.67 32.59 -8.85
N THR A 511 22.55 32.36 -9.82
CA THR A 511 22.43 31.37 -10.91
C THR A 511 22.22 29.92 -10.44
N LEU A 512 22.51 29.61 -9.18
CA LEU A 512 22.19 28.31 -8.55
C LEU A 512 20.73 28.19 -8.08
N PHE A 513 20.05 29.32 -7.90
CA PHE A 513 18.72 29.45 -7.30
C PHE A 513 17.67 30.08 -8.23
N VAL A 514 18.05 30.54 -9.44
CA VAL A 514 17.12 30.78 -10.55
C VAL A 514 16.51 29.43 -10.99
N PRO A 515 15.17 29.29 -11.09
CA PRO A 515 14.54 28.05 -11.54
C PRO A 515 14.98 27.64 -12.95
N LYS A 516 15.49 26.41 -13.09
CA LYS A 516 16.11 25.90 -14.33
C LYS A 516 15.09 25.38 -15.34
N LEU A 517 14.27 26.27 -15.88
CA LEU A 517 13.35 25.99 -17.00
C LEU A 517 14.14 25.86 -18.31
N MET A 518 14.70 24.66 -18.56
CA MET A 518 15.56 24.38 -19.72
C MET A 518 14.81 23.61 -20.82
N GLY A 519 14.40 24.31 -21.87
CA GLY A 519 14.27 23.73 -23.22
C GLY A 519 12.96 23.03 -23.60
N LEU A 520 11.86 23.21 -22.86
CA LEU A 520 10.54 22.68 -23.24
C LEU A 520 9.71 23.73 -24.03
N PRO A 521 9.15 23.41 -25.21
CA PRO A 521 8.57 24.39 -26.13
C PRO A 521 7.08 24.72 -25.88
N GLU A 522 6.69 24.90 -24.62
CA GLU A 522 5.37 25.44 -24.24
C GLU A 522 5.56 26.73 -23.44
N TYR A 523 5.12 27.86 -24.00
CA TYR A 523 5.59 29.18 -23.61
C TYR A 523 4.90 29.74 -22.36
N GLY A 524 5.44 29.40 -21.19
CA GLY A 524 5.13 30.10 -19.95
C GLY A 524 5.62 31.56 -19.94
N THR A 525 4.88 32.42 -19.23
CA THR A 525 5.34 33.75 -18.85
C THR A 525 6.04 33.72 -17.50
N ILE A 526 7.21 34.36 -17.40
CA ILE A 526 7.84 34.74 -16.14
C ILE A 526 7.50 36.21 -15.85
N ASN A 527 7.18 36.52 -14.60
CA ASN A 527 7.09 37.90 -14.13
C ASN A 527 8.25 38.15 -13.17
N PHE A 528 9.02 39.21 -13.42
CA PHE A 528 10.09 39.63 -12.52
C PHE A 528 10.04 41.15 -12.31
N GLY A 529 10.22 41.56 -11.05
CA GLY A 529 10.16 42.96 -10.65
C GLY A 529 10.73 43.22 -9.25
N ALA A 530 10.84 44.48 -8.89
CA ALA A 530 11.17 44.94 -7.54
C ALA A 530 10.67 46.36 -7.29
N PHE A 531 10.47 46.74 -6.04
CA PHE A 531 10.33 48.15 -5.68
C PHE A 531 11.73 48.78 -5.63
N VAL A 532 11.91 49.85 -6.41
CA VAL A 532 13.16 50.61 -6.49
C VAL A 532 12.88 52.08 -6.20
N LYS A 533 13.86 52.75 -5.60
CA LYS A 533 13.91 54.19 -5.39
C LYS A 533 15.27 54.73 -5.82
N ILE A 534 15.26 55.72 -6.71
CA ILE A 534 16.45 56.40 -7.24
C ILE A 534 16.08 57.82 -7.72
N ALA A 535 16.99 58.78 -7.55
CA ALA A 535 16.85 60.19 -7.94
C ALA A 535 17.31 60.49 -9.39
N THR A 536 17.59 59.46 -10.20
CA THR A 536 18.09 59.59 -11.57
C THR A 536 17.13 58.88 -12.53
N PRO A 537 16.58 59.56 -13.54
CA PRO A 537 15.58 59.00 -14.44
C PRO A 537 16.19 58.01 -15.43
N GLY A 538 15.42 57.00 -15.84
CA GLY A 538 15.70 56.18 -17.02
C GLY A 538 16.78 55.10 -16.88
N ILE A 539 17.64 55.17 -15.86
CA ILE A 539 18.83 54.28 -15.76
C ILE A 539 18.61 52.98 -14.97
N ALA A 540 17.50 52.83 -14.25
CA ALA A 540 17.19 51.64 -13.45
C ALA A 540 15.94 50.95 -13.99
N TYR A 541 16.04 49.68 -14.38
CA TYR A 541 14.97 48.87 -14.98
C TYR A 541 15.20 47.38 -14.66
N THR A 542 14.18 46.52 -14.81
CA THR A 542 14.45 45.07 -14.84
C THR A 542 14.79 44.61 -16.24
N ARG A 543 15.63 43.59 -16.34
CA ARG A 543 16.15 43.05 -17.60
C ARG A 543 16.18 41.52 -17.58
N TYR A 544 16.03 40.90 -18.74
CA TYR A 544 16.00 39.45 -18.92
C TYR A 544 16.36 39.04 -20.36
N ASN A 545 16.78 37.78 -20.53
CA ASN A 545 17.02 37.16 -21.84
C ASN A 545 15.82 36.27 -22.20
N SER A 546 14.87 36.80 -22.97
CA SER A 546 13.68 36.07 -23.44
C SER A 546 13.98 35.17 -24.64
N ALA A 547 13.01 34.35 -25.06
CA ALA A 547 13.10 33.53 -26.27
C ALA A 547 13.33 34.35 -27.55
N THR A 548 12.93 35.63 -27.59
CA THR A 548 13.11 36.54 -28.73
C THR A 548 14.28 37.52 -28.56
N GLY A 549 15.08 37.37 -27.49
CA GLY A 549 16.24 38.22 -27.19
C GLY A 549 16.09 39.01 -25.89
N ILE A 550 16.92 40.03 -25.71
CA ILE A 550 16.96 40.83 -24.48
C ILE A 550 15.73 41.73 -24.39
N THR A 551 15.07 41.73 -23.23
CA THR A 551 13.93 42.59 -22.92
C THR A 551 14.21 43.39 -21.64
N ALA A 552 13.69 44.62 -21.56
CA ALA A 552 13.82 45.51 -20.41
C ALA A 552 12.46 46.13 -20.05
N SER A 553 12.20 46.36 -18.76
CA SER A 553 10.97 46.98 -18.28
C SER A 553 10.92 48.47 -18.61
N THR A 554 9.76 49.10 -18.40
CA THR A 554 9.71 50.56 -18.18
C THR A 554 10.71 50.94 -17.08
N PRO A 555 11.58 51.93 -17.31
CA PRO A 555 12.58 52.33 -16.31
C PRO A 555 12.00 53.26 -15.25
N HIS A 556 12.70 53.35 -14.12
CA HIS A 556 12.34 54.21 -13.00
C HIS A 556 12.28 55.70 -13.40
N PRO A 557 11.25 56.46 -12.99
CA PRO A 557 11.05 57.85 -13.42
C PRO A 557 12.03 58.86 -12.80
N GLY A 558 12.81 58.44 -11.81
CA GLY A 558 13.88 59.27 -11.21
C GLY A 558 13.43 60.30 -10.17
N ASP A 559 12.19 60.22 -9.69
CA ASP A 559 11.59 61.21 -8.77
C ASP A 559 11.97 60.98 -7.28
N ASN A 560 12.92 60.08 -7.01
CA ASN A 560 13.35 59.66 -5.68
C ASN A 560 12.24 59.11 -4.76
N LYS A 561 11.15 58.59 -5.33
CA LYS A 561 10.14 57.79 -4.62
C LYS A 561 10.32 56.30 -4.93
N TRP A 562 9.54 55.46 -4.24
CA TRP A 562 9.44 54.04 -4.58
C TRP A 562 8.49 53.81 -5.75
N HIS A 563 8.96 53.13 -6.78
CA HIS A 563 8.14 52.61 -7.87
C HIS A 563 8.44 51.12 -8.07
N PHE A 564 7.42 50.32 -8.36
CA PHE A 564 7.65 48.95 -8.83
C PHE A 564 8.12 48.99 -10.29
N ILE A 565 9.33 48.49 -10.54
CA ILE A 565 9.83 48.22 -11.88
C ILE A 565 9.79 46.72 -12.13
N GLY A 566 9.17 46.32 -13.24
CA GLY A 566 8.94 44.91 -13.57
C GLY A 566 8.18 44.76 -14.88
N MET A 567 8.15 43.53 -15.41
CA MET A 567 7.37 43.17 -16.61
C MET A 567 7.02 41.68 -16.61
N SER A 568 5.98 41.32 -17.35
CA SER A 568 5.67 39.94 -17.77
C SER A 568 6.38 39.66 -19.09
N MET A 569 6.99 38.49 -19.25
CA MET A 569 7.74 38.15 -20.46
C MET A 569 7.76 36.64 -20.75
N THR A 570 7.92 36.26 -22.02
CA THR A 570 8.10 34.85 -22.42
C THR A 570 9.44 34.31 -21.91
N THR A 571 9.44 33.13 -21.30
CA THR A 571 10.68 32.50 -20.81
C THR A 571 11.67 32.22 -21.93
N GLY A 572 12.96 32.54 -21.71
CA GLY A 572 14.05 32.27 -22.64
C GLY A 572 14.98 31.14 -22.22
N PRO A 573 15.86 30.65 -23.12
CA PRO A 573 16.70 29.47 -22.89
C PRO A 573 17.86 29.68 -21.90
N SER A 574 18.11 30.92 -21.47
CA SER A 574 19.12 31.27 -20.46
C SER A 574 18.58 32.39 -19.57
N PRO A 575 17.68 32.07 -18.62
CA PRO A 575 16.98 33.06 -17.80
C PRO A 575 17.96 33.85 -16.92
N ASP A 576 17.97 35.17 -17.09
CA ASP A 576 18.86 36.10 -16.37
C ASP A 576 18.07 37.30 -15.79
N PRO A 577 17.07 37.04 -14.92
CA PRO A 577 16.17 38.07 -14.38
C PRO A 577 16.91 38.94 -13.36
N ARG A 578 16.98 40.25 -13.61
CA ARG A 578 17.77 41.16 -12.77
C ARG A 578 17.24 42.58 -12.75
N VAL A 579 17.57 43.31 -11.68
CA VAL A 579 17.51 44.77 -11.64
C VAL A 579 18.84 45.29 -12.17
N GLU A 580 18.83 45.92 -13.34
CA GLU A 580 20.01 46.53 -13.96
C GLU A 580 19.97 48.05 -13.73
N VAL A 581 21.09 48.62 -13.28
CA VAL A 581 21.30 50.06 -13.14
C VAL A 581 22.48 50.49 -13.99
N ASN A 582 22.20 51.22 -15.07
CA ASN A 582 23.18 51.61 -16.07
C ASN A 582 23.73 53.01 -15.78
N ASN A 583 24.76 53.11 -14.93
CA ASN A 583 25.42 54.38 -14.57
C ASN A 583 26.66 54.69 -15.45
N THR A 584 26.68 54.23 -16.71
CA THR A 584 27.84 54.36 -17.61
C THR A 584 28.20 55.79 -17.99
N THR A 585 27.27 56.73 -17.88
CA THR A 585 27.46 58.15 -18.21
C THR A 585 27.24 59.11 -17.01
N GLY A 586 26.94 58.58 -15.83
CA GLY A 586 26.60 59.36 -14.64
C GLY A 586 27.73 59.50 -13.61
N ALA A 587 27.47 60.35 -12.61
CA ALA A 587 28.30 60.49 -11.41
C ALA A 587 28.02 59.33 -10.41
N PRO A 588 28.83 59.14 -9.35
CA PRO A 588 28.54 58.13 -8.33
C PRO A 588 27.18 58.39 -7.67
N LEU A 589 26.37 57.34 -7.49
CA LEU A 589 24.98 57.47 -7.03
C LEU A 589 24.56 56.33 -6.10
N GLU A 590 23.38 56.49 -5.50
CA GLU A 590 22.77 55.51 -4.60
C GLU A 590 21.43 55.02 -5.16
N VAL A 591 21.17 53.72 -5.04
CA VAL A 591 19.91 53.07 -5.43
C VAL A 591 19.41 52.24 -4.27
N PHE A 592 18.11 52.32 -4.01
CA PHE A 592 17.45 51.55 -2.96
C PHE A 592 16.54 50.52 -3.61
N VAL A 593 16.66 49.26 -3.21
CA VAL A 593 15.87 48.13 -3.72
C VAL A 593 15.19 47.43 -2.54
N THR A 594 13.93 47.04 -2.69
CA THR A 594 13.20 46.21 -1.73
C THR A 594 12.09 45.41 -2.43
N MET A 595 11.50 44.45 -1.72
CA MET A 595 10.35 43.66 -2.19
C MET A 595 10.48 43.14 -3.65
N PRO A 596 11.60 42.46 -4.01
CA PRO A 596 11.72 41.81 -5.31
C PRO A 596 10.78 40.62 -5.42
N THR A 597 10.28 40.36 -6.62
CA THR A 597 9.28 39.34 -6.93
C THR A 597 9.65 38.52 -8.17
N LEU A 598 9.51 37.20 -8.11
CA LEU A 598 9.62 36.29 -9.27
C LEU A 598 8.54 35.21 -9.21
N ASN A 599 7.78 34.99 -10.28
CA ASN A 599 6.92 33.80 -10.45
C ASN A 599 6.71 33.43 -11.92
N PHE A 600 5.92 32.37 -12.15
CA PHE A 600 5.47 31.89 -13.45
C PHE A 600 3.94 31.91 -13.56
N GLY A 601 3.43 32.33 -14.72
CA GLY A 601 2.00 32.50 -14.97
C GLY A 601 1.63 33.93 -15.42
N PRO A 602 0.34 34.19 -15.68
CA PRO A 602 -0.12 35.44 -16.32
C PRO A 602 -0.21 36.66 -15.39
N SER A 603 0.07 36.50 -14.09
CA SER A 603 -0.10 37.53 -13.06
C SER A 603 1.17 37.70 -12.23
N PHE A 604 1.56 38.95 -11.96
CA PHE A 604 2.61 39.29 -11.00
C PHE A 604 2.27 38.76 -9.59
N PRO A 605 3.29 38.46 -8.75
CA PRO A 605 3.07 38.06 -7.37
C PRO A 605 2.45 39.16 -6.52
N SER A 606 1.76 38.75 -5.45
CA SER A 606 1.65 39.62 -4.29
C SER A 606 3.04 39.87 -3.69
N ALA A 607 3.32 41.11 -3.29
CA ALA A 607 4.54 41.43 -2.54
C ALA A 607 4.40 41.13 -1.02
N ALA A 608 3.33 40.46 -0.61
CA ALA A 608 3.21 39.90 0.73
C ALA A 608 4.17 38.70 0.90
N PRO A 609 4.87 38.58 2.04
CA PRO A 609 5.59 37.37 2.37
C PRO A 609 4.60 36.23 2.67
N ARG A 610 5.03 34.98 2.51
CA ARG A 610 4.23 33.81 2.89
C ARG A 610 3.92 33.86 4.39
N PRO A 611 2.65 33.80 4.83
CA PRO A 611 2.32 33.42 6.19
C PRO A 611 2.89 32.03 6.48
N ILE A 612 3.19 31.73 7.75
CA ILE A 612 3.29 30.34 8.18
C ILE A 612 1.88 29.76 8.09
N LEU A 613 1.61 29.05 6.98
CA LEU A 613 0.33 28.42 6.73
C LEU A 613 0.05 27.34 7.78
N THR A 614 -1.23 27.10 8.06
CA THR A 614 -1.69 25.99 8.91
C THR A 614 -1.37 24.61 8.32
N SER A 615 -1.00 24.53 7.04
CA SER A 615 -0.44 23.35 6.36
C SER A 615 1.07 23.14 6.59
N GLY A 616 1.74 24.05 7.31
CA GLY A 616 3.13 23.93 7.74
C GLY A 616 4.14 24.65 6.84
N GLY A 617 5.06 25.39 7.47
CA GLY A 617 6.24 25.95 6.82
C GLY A 617 7.49 25.08 6.99
N ILE A 618 8.42 25.13 6.04
CA ILE A 618 9.71 24.44 6.17
C ILE A 618 10.63 25.27 7.09
N LEU A 619 10.91 24.76 8.29
CA LEU A 619 12.00 25.26 9.12
C LEU A 619 13.34 24.79 8.55
N THR A 620 13.98 25.62 7.72
CA THR A 620 15.32 25.36 7.17
C THR A 620 16.42 25.63 8.21
N GLY A 621 16.55 24.70 9.15
CA GLY A 621 17.74 24.52 9.97
C GLY A 621 17.98 23.03 10.18
N THR A 622 19.22 22.64 10.44
CA THR A 622 19.45 21.32 11.05
C THR A 622 18.73 21.32 12.39
N LEU A 623 17.82 20.37 12.63
CA LEU A 623 17.29 20.10 13.96
C LEU A 623 18.36 19.37 14.79
N SER A 624 19.51 20.04 14.92
CA SER A 624 20.58 19.68 15.82
C SER A 624 19.98 19.71 17.21
N GLN A 625 19.97 18.56 17.89
CA GLN A 625 19.79 18.56 19.32
C GLN A 625 21.03 19.26 19.88
N GLY A 626 20.87 20.52 20.29
CA GLY A 626 21.94 21.36 20.79
C GLY A 626 22.50 20.74 22.06
N MET A 627 23.51 19.88 21.88
CA MET A 627 24.16 19.14 22.93
C MET A 627 25.27 20.01 23.51
N VAL A 628 25.04 20.55 24.70
CA VAL A 628 25.97 21.45 25.37
C VAL A 628 26.54 20.75 26.59
N GLU A 629 27.86 20.68 26.68
CA GLU A 629 28.53 20.29 27.92
C GLU A 629 28.41 21.40 28.96
N VAL A 630 27.98 21.04 30.17
CA VAL A 630 27.80 21.94 31.29
C VAL A 630 28.54 21.35 32.50
N SER A 631 29.42 22.14 33.09
CA SER A 631 30.22 21.77 34.27
C SER A 631 29.82 22.67 35.44
N PRO A 632 28.79 22.32 36.25
CA PRO A 632 28.29 23.22 37.28
C PRO A 632 29.27 23.47 38.42
N SER A 633 29.55 24.74 38.69
CA SER A 633 30.37 25.19 39.83
C SER A 633 29.59 25.31 41.14
N GLY A 634 28.28 25.03 41.14
CA GLY A 634 27.41 25.18 42.31
C GLY A 634 26.01 24.59 42.10
N PRO A 635 25.11 24.73 43.10
CA PRO A 635 23.82 24.04 43.13
C PRO A 635 22.72 24.66 42.26
N PHE A 636 22.99 25.81 41.64
CA PHE A 636 22.09 26.50 40.71
C PHE A 636 22.76 26.55 39.33
N ILE A 637 22.13 26.00 38.31
CA ILE A 637 22.70 25.91 36.96
C ILE A 637 21.97 26.86 36.00
N THR A 638 22.71 27.37 35.02
CA THR A 638 22.17 28.16 33.91
C THR A 638 22.54 27.43 32.61
N LEU A 639 21.53 26.97 31.89
CA LEU A 639 21.65 26.27 30.62
C LEU A 639 21.36 27.28 29.48
N PRO A 640 22.16 27.33 28.39
CA PRO A 640 21.88 28.22 27.27
C PRO A 640 20.61 27.82 26.53
N LYS A 641 19.84 28.82 26.06
CA LYS A 641 18.57 28.64 25.34
C LYS A 641 18.69 27.87 24.03
N ASP A 642 19.87 27.90 23.42
CA ASP A 642 20.17 27.27 22.13
C ASP A 642 20.40 25.75 22.25
N GLY A 643 20.44 25.22 23.48
CA GLY A 643 20.54 23.80 23.77
C GLY A 643 19.20 23.17 24.16
N ASN A 644 19.08 21.85 23.93
CA ASN A 644 17.99 21.02 24.45
C ASN A 644 18.47 19.69 25.08
N ILE A 645 19.76 19.36 24.88
CA ILE A 645 20.43 18.26 25.58
C ILE A 645 21.64 18.85 26.31
N PHE A 646 21.74 18.56 27.60
CA PHE A 646 22.79 19.11 28.46
C PHE A 646 23.57 17.97 29.10
N VAL A 647 24.83 17.84 28.70
CA VAL A 647 25.76 16.84 29.24
C VAL A 647 26.34 17.42 30.52
N ILE A 648 25.88 16.91 31.67
CA ILE A 648 26.28 17.36 32.99
C ILE A 648 27.55 16.64 33.41
N ASN A 649 28.65 17.40 33.51
CA ASN A 649 29.95 16.93 33.94
C ASN A 649 30.13 17.06 35.46
N GLY A 650 30.87 16.11 36.05
CA GLY A 650 31.15 16.06 37.48
C GLY A 650 29.99 15.53 38.33
N THR A 651 30.02 15.83 39.63
CA THR A 651 29.03 15.34 40.63
C THR A 651 28.30 16.48 41.37
N PRO A 652 27.68 17.45 40.67
CA PRO A 652 26.98 18.57 41.31
C PRO A 652 25.69 18.14 42.02
N THR A 653 25.25 18.91 43.02
CA THR A 653 23.92 18.78 43.64
C THR A 653 23.01 19.91 43.14
N ILE A 654 22.29 19.63 42.06
CA ILE A 654 21.43 20.56 41.34
C ILE A 654 20.10 20.75 42.10
N THR A 655 19.77 22.00 42.40
CA THR A 655 18.55 22.41 43.11
C THR A 655 17.74 23.48 42.36
N ARG A 656 18.35 24.15 41.38
CA ARG A 656 17.72 25.14 40.48
C ARG A 656 18.29 25.04 39.08
N ILE A 657 17.45 25.32 38.07
CA ILE A 657 17.81 25.41 36.66
C ILE A 657 17.19 26.70 36.10
N ASN A 658 18.01 27.61 35.56
CA ASN A 658 17.60 28.88 34.92
C ASN A 658 16.67 29.74 35.80
N TYR A 659 17.19 30.13 36.97
CA TYR A 659 16.45 30.82 38.04
C TYR A 659 16.67 32.35 38.07
N LEU A 660 15.76 33.06 38.75
CA LEU A 660 15.77 34.53 38.89
C LEU A 660 15.91 35.27 37.54
N LEU A 661 17.02 35.97 37.33
CA LEU A 661 17.30 36.78 36.13
C LEU A 661 17.98 35.98 35.01
N ALA A 662 18.31 34.70 35.23
CA ALA A 662 18.83 33.85 34.17
C ALA A 662 17.76 33.60 33.10
N ASP A 663 18.19 33.46 31.84
CA ASP A 663 17.33 33.29 30.68
C ASP A 663 16.42 32.06 30.81
N ARG A 664 15.12 32.27 30.98
CA ARG A 664 14.15 31.18 31.20
C ARG A 664 13.72 30.54 29.88
N PHE A 665 13.59 29.22 29.87
CA PHE A 665 12.97 28.49 28.77
C PHE A 665 11.44 28.67 28.78
N PRO A 666 10.79 28.84 27.62
CA PRO A 666 9.33 28.91 27.51
C PRO A 666 8.60 27.74 28.21
N LYS A 667 7.35 28.00 28.60
CA LYS A 667 6.48 26.95 29.15
C LYS A 667 6.26 25.86 28.12
N GLY A 668 6.48 24.60 28.50
CA GLY A 668 6.38 23.44 27.62
C GLY A 668 7.68 23.03 26.94
N THR A 669 8.77 23.80 27.02
CA THR A 669 10.07 23.34 26.51
C THR A 669 10.54 22.12 27.29
N VAL A 670 10.88 21.05 26.56
CA VAL A 670 11.47 19.82 27.11
C VAL A 670 12.98 19.87 26.96
N ILE A 671 13.70 19.47 28.01
CA ILE A 671 15.15 19.32 28.01
C ILE A 671 15.56 17.93 28.53
N HIS A 672 16.71 17.44 28.08
CA HIS A 672 17.35 16.24 28.62
C HIS A 672 18.64 16.61 29.35
N LEU A 673 18.78 16.19 30.60
CA LEU A 673 20.04 16.18 31.32
C LEU A 673 20.67 14.79 31.15
N LEU A 674 21.85 14.69 30.56
CA LEU A 674 22.63 13.46 30.44
C LEU A 674 23.77 13.51 31.46
N PHE A 675 23.99 12.43 32.21
CA PHE A 675 25.02 12.41 33.26
C PHE A 675 26.12 11.38 32.92
N ASN A 676 27.26 11.86 32.44
CA ASN A 676 28.39 10.99 32.09
C ASN A 676 29.00 10.34 33.34
N SER A 677 28.97 11.04 34.48
CA SER A 677 29.50 10.58 35.77
C SER A 677 28.39 10.16 36.74
N SER A 678 28.66 9.15 37.57
CA SER A 678 27.81 8.77 38.69
C SER A 678 27.98 9.71 39.90
N GLY A 679 26.91 9.90 40.68
CA GLY A 679 26.93 10.67 41.93
C GLY A 679 26.57 12.15 41.82
N ALA A 680 26.20 12.66 40.64
CA ALA A 680 25.49 13.94 40.54
C ALA A 680 24.07 13.78 41.10
N ASN A 681 23.54 14.80 41.78
CA ASN A 681 22.21 14.76 42.40
C ASN A 681 21.32 15.84 41.82
N VAL A 682 20.03 15.54 41.58
CA VAL A 682 18.99 16.54 41.32
C VAL A 682 17.93 16.43 42.41
N THR A 683 17.79 17.50 43.19
CA THR A 683 16.95 17.53 44.39
C THR A 683 15.49 17.80 44.03
N SER A 684 14.60 16.86 44.32
CA SER A 684 13.15 17.08 44.17
C SER A 684 12.70 18.20 45.12
N SER A 685 12.00 19.20 44.59
CA SER A 685 11.62 20.41 45.31
C SER A 685 10.46 21.14 44.61
N ALA A 686 9.97 22.23 45.21
CA ALA A 686 9.00 23.12 44.56
C ALA A 686 9.51 23.78 43.25
N TYR A 687 10.81 23.68 42.95
CA TYR A 687 11.43 24.28 41.76
C TYR A 687 11.88 23.26 40.72
N ILE A 688 12.14 22.02 41.14
CA ILE A 688 12.36 20.88 40.25
C ILE A 688 11.51 19.73 40.81
N SER A 689 10.28 19.61 40.30
CA SER A 689 9.31 18.62 40.77
C SER A 689 9.59 17.27 40.12
N LEU A 690 10.26 16.40 40.88
CA LEU A 690 10.63 15.03 40.47
C LEU A 690 9.80 14.00 41.23
N LYS A 691 9.54 12.84 40.60
CA LYS A 691 8.80 11.71 41.19
C LYS A 691 9.45 11.21 42.50
N SER A 692 10.77 11.31 42.56
CA SER A 692 11.63 11.15 43.74
C SER A 692 12.94 11.92 43.50
N GLY A 693 13.83 12.00 44.50
CA GLY A 693 15.20 12.47 44.24
C GLY A 693 15.87 11.68 43.10
N PHE A 694 16.79 12.32 42.38
CA PHE A 694 17.57 11.66 41.33
C PHE A 694 19.06 11.73 41.71
N THR A 695 19.73 10.59 41.64
CA THR A 695 21.19 10.48 41.76
C THR A 695 21.68 9.75 40.52
N SER A 696 22.67 10.30 39.81
CA SER A 696 23.13 9.75 38.55
C SER A 696 23.92 8.45 38.72
N THR A 697 23.74 7.53 37.77
CA THR A 697 24.77 6.59 37.36
C THR A 697 25.43 7.09 36.06
N SER A 698 26.46 6.40 35.55
CA SER A 698 27.09 6.78 34.28
C SER A 698 26.17 6.47 33.09
N ASN A 699 25.89 7.48 32.27
CA ASN A 699 24.91 7.48 31.17
C ASN A 699 23.43 7.44 31.61
N SER A 700 23.16 7.68 32.90
CA SER A 700 21.80 7.97 33.38
C SER A 700 21.30 9.32 32.85
N SER A 701 19.98 9.54 32.85
CA SER A 701 19.39 10.76 32.30
C SER A 701 18.10 11.20 32.99
N LEU A 702 17.81 12.50 32.90
CA LEU A 702 16.61 13.11 33.47
C LEU A 702 15.97 14.04 32.44
N THR A 703 14.72 13.77 32.08
CA THR A 703 13.95 14.54 31.09
C THR A 703 12.96 15.43 31.82
N LEU A 704 13.12 16.74 31.66
CA LEU A 704 12.34 17.77 32.37
C LEU A 704 11.55 18.62 31.38
N VAL A 705 10.39 19.13 31.80
CA VAL A 705 9.64 20.17 31.09
C VAL A 705 9.60 21.46 31.91
N SER A 706 9.83 22.60 31.24
CA SER A 706 9.75 23.94 31.83
C SER A 706 8.30 24.36 32.06
N ASN A 707 8.01 24.93 33.22
CA ASN A 707 6.74 25.61 33.49
C ASN A 707 6.71 27.07 32.98
N GLY A 708 7.83 27.59 32.45
CA GLY A 708 8.02 28.95 31.94
C GLY A 708 8.53 29.97 32.98
N ASP A 709 8.42 29.64 34.26
CA ASP A 709 8.79 30.50 35.39
C ASP A 709 10.15 30.16 36.02
N GLY A 710 10.93 29.26 35.41
CA GLY A 710 12.17 28.72 35.99
C GLY A 710 11.93 27.57 36.98
N THR A 711 10.69 27.07 37.08
CA THR A 711 10.38 25.78 37.70
C THR A 711 10.18 24.69 36.64
N TRP A 712 10.41 23.46 37.06
CA TRP A 712 10.52 22.30 36.17
C TRP A 712 9.73 21.12 36.72
N ARG A 713 9.25 20.25 35.83
CA ARG A 713 8.58 18.98 36.17
C ARG A 713 9.24 17.82 35.42
N GLU A 714 9.45 16.71 36.10
CA GLU A 714 9.91 15.47 35.46
C GLU A 714 8.86 14.92 34.48
N LEU A 715 9.30 14.56 33.28
CA LEU A 715 8.56 13.68 32.39
C LEU A 715 9.06 12.23 32.55
N ASN A 716 10.36 12.02 32.34
CA ASN A 716 10.98 10.70 32.34
C ASN A 716 12.39 10.71 32.98
N ARG A 717 12.88 9.54 33.38
CA ARG A 717 14.26 9.32 33.84
C ARG A 717 14.78 7.98 33.32
N ASN A 718 16.08 7.90 33.05
CA ASN A 718 16.83 6.66 32.93
C ASN A 718 17.80 6.58 34.11
N LEU A 719 17.95 5.42 34.75
CA LEU A 719 18.78 5.21 35.94
C LEU A 719 20.06 4.45 35.60
#